data_AF-V5EW94-F1
#
_entry.id   AF-V5EW94-F1
#
_cell.length_a   1.000
_cell.length_b   1.000
_cell.length_c   1.000
_cell.angle_alpha   90.00
_cell.angle_beta   90.00
_cell.angle_gamma   90.00
#
_symmetry.space_group_name_H-M   'P 1'
#
loop_
_entity.id
_entity.type
_entity.pdbx_description
1 polymer ?
#
loop_
_entity_poly.entity_id
_entity_poly.type
_entity_poly.pdbx_seq_one_letter_code
_entity_poly.pdbx_strand_id
1 'polypeptide(L)'
;MDELATGLVTSLCDSAELETSLRVRTRKIVEKILTKPGSYVEDATIKSMLSIICSTIEQLRNAVLERAGASEARQHGQLRAALVLGDLLLCLDAWVETQDPRETARNLLTSPSYKGVMTAISELVSLYTGIDAPHATPHDWVRRAQESELSEYAGSLYFHILEDCPDDERERIEAEENLGMQDHLLDIHVPVPALVNATEASVTLLPERQELHEMLLKACRQDTHPSLLIFDPLVPQHSSSESTSNKSGSLVDGQGLGIFARVCAAALLVVDRDRTVAKRHAHLLPFVILLSILIEDDLLLPGASKHALDSSVQPEAHRAWLQSSVTVLTALISSLSDTVTENWHNDMVMALQRSTTINVEQDGIGHVLSTVWQMASGLDSPSSYLARIFHRLLNGVFSFGTITEAGADRWLKLGDAMQDRMPAMSAAIFHAAKPIAGSSPTYDRLRNGAAAKLSGLGPGTPEDRLLRSLRTVVALAPPVDSDLPIIPQQRAIFLLRDLQKWYASDEAAQDSDEETSTRLAELFIHLLPVVQDVQGSHIDFIFDTFEMNLELCSLQNEATVAQLYQNLRLLDTMRDLASRNANLHDYWKDRSVTSVDLVRDQFLSLPELQSISAPKQACIDLIVELIRETSDTPFKLQATAGPLCKLLVQSPSHEVQVISYRLLSGAIREHVKELVVESAVDREALATEEGQKKLKLPEALVANISDSLSGQLDLLVDDSVARRTAFGYFLSWIAVFEHFEGASLSVKSAFLAEIEKRNLLVESLLPTVFALVGLADETRRPFDPSRFVLEEVFLDQIDAESSLTVLQVLAAHVYLRALIHMPTTVRSWWVDIKDRQTSMQIASFTTRHLSPIIANRELSHLREPEALSKLQDEALSIKILSINEVIATYTVDEHPMEIGVKIPSDFPLHGVEIRDIQRVGITEAKWRSWLLAVQQLITGQNGLIFDALSLFKRNAEVQFQGLEECAICYSIISPMDRSLPTKPCKTCRNKFHAGCLFKWVSTSGASTCPMCRSIL
;
A
#
# COMPACT_ATOMS: atom_id res chain seq x y z
N MET A 1 66.72 33.54 11.80
CA MET A 1 65.86 33.21 12.98
C MET A 1 64.41 33.32 12.59
N ASP A 2 64.04 34.34 11.82
CA ASP A 2 62.68 34.52 11.32
C ASP A 2 62.16 33.34 10.49
N GLU A 3 62.91 32.86 9.48
CA GLU A 3 62.52 31.66 8.69
C GLU A 3 62.27 30.41 9.55
N LEU A 4 63.03 30.25 10.64
CA LEU A 4 62.87 29.13 11.57
C LEU A 4 61.62 29.31 12.44
N ALA A 5 61.30 30.53 12.86
CA ALA A 5 60.09 30.85 13.61
C ALA A 5 58.83 30.60 12.77
N THR A 6 58.82 31.02 11.50
CA THR A 6 57.71 30.75 10.57
C THR A 6 57.60 29.25 10.26
N GLY A 7 58.72 28.56 10.03
CA GLY A 7 58.74 27.12 9.77
C GLY A 7 58.25 26.26 10.96
N LEU A 8 58.44 26.73 12.20
CA LEU A 8 57.89 26.06 13.40
C LEU A 8 56.37 26.15 13.46
N VAL A 9 55.77 27.27 13.02
CA VAL A 9 54.30 27.41 12.92
C VAL A 9 53.75 26.50 11.85
N THR A 10 54.37 26.46 10.66
CA THR A 10 53.96 25.53 9.59
C THR A 10 54.06 24.07 10.05
N SER A 11 55.13 23.71 10.76
CA SER A 11 55.27 22.37 11.34
C SER A 11 54.22 22.06 12.42
N LEU A 12 53.68 23.08 13.11
CA LEU A 12 52.59 22.91 14.06
C LEU A 12 51.25 22.72 13.32
N CYS A 13 51.01 23.44 12.22
CA CYS A 13 49.83 23.25 11.35
C CYS A 13 49.78 21.83 10.75
N ASP A 14 50.93 21.23 10.42
CA ASP A 14 51.04 19.87 9.87
C ASP A 14 51.23 18.77 10.95
N SER A 15 51.11 19.12 12.23
CA SER A 15 51.54 18.25 13.35
C SER A 15 50.59 17.10 13.71
N ALA A 16 49.50 16.92 12.97
CA ALA A 16 48.46 15.93 13.28
C ALA A 16 48.98 14.48 13.34
N GLU A 17 50.08 14.17 12.62
CA GLU A 17 50.73 12.85 12.59
C GLU A 17 51.96 12.73 13.51
N LEU A 18 52.33 13.81 14.21
CA LEU A 18 53.47 13.80 15.13
C LEU A 18 53.11 13.18 16.48
N GLU A 19 54.11 12.58 17.13
CA GLU A 19 53.98 12.07 18.49
C GLU A 19 53.57 13.21 19.45
N THR A 20 52.58 12.96 20.33
CA THR A 20 51.96 13.99 21.19
C THR A 20 52.98 14.80 21.99
N SER A 21 54.05 14.17 22.46
CA SER A 21 55.13 14.86 23.19
C SER A 21 55.93 15.84 22.34
N LEU A 22 56.11 15.55 21.05
CA LEU A 22 56.81 16.42 20.11
C LEU A 22 55.91 17.61 19.75
N ARG A 23 54.63 17.34 19.47
CA ARG A 23 53.61 18.37 19.17
C ARG A 23 53.48 19.41 20.29
N VAL A 24 53.31 18.96 21.54
CA VAL A 24 53.23 19.84 22.71
C VAL A 24 54.52 20.65 22.92
N ARG A 25 55.70 20.07 22.61
CA ARG A 25 56.97 20.82 22.67
C ARG A 25 57.03 21.89 21.60
N THR A 26 56.65 21.58 20.36
CA THR A 26 56.59 22.55 19.26
C THR A 26 55.63 23.69 19.59
N ARG A 27 54.43 23.38 20.08
CA ARG A 27 53.44 24.36 20.54
C ARG A 27 54.02 25.30 21.61
N LYS A 28 54.62 24.76 22.67
CA LYS A 28 55.26 25.55 23.74
C LYS A 28 56.39 26.45 23.26
N ILE A 29 57.08 26.06 22.18
CA ILE A 29 58.12 26.90 21.56
C ILE A 29 57.45 28.05 20.79
N VAL A 30 56.40 27.76 20.02
CA VAL A 30 55.61 28.78 19.32
C VAL A 30 54.97 29.77 20.29
N GLU A 31 54.29 29.31 21.35
CA GLU A 31 53.73 30.14 22.44
C GLU A 31 54.77 31.10 23.02
N LYS A 32 56.00 30.61 23.30
CA LYS A 32 57.08 31.45 23.84
C LYS A 32 57.56 32.51 22.86
N ILE A 33 57.65 32.19 21.57
CA ILE A 33 58.06 33.15 20.54
C ILE A 33 57.00 34.25 20.39
N LEU A 34 55.72 33.90 20.44
CA LEU A 34 54.60 34.85 20.33
C LEU A 34 54.49 35.76 21.56
N THR A 35 54.69 35.24 22.77
CA THR A 35 54.54 35.99 24.03
C THR A 35 55.76 36.81 24.42
N LYS A 36 56.96 36.33 24.10
CA LYS A 36 58.25 36.96 24.46
C LYS A 36 59.23 36.84 23.29
N PRO A 37 59.07 37.66 22.24
CA PRO A 37 59.98 37.64 21.10
C PRO A 37 61.41 37.98 21.55
N GLY A 38 62.37 37.14 21.18
CA GLY A 38 63.78 37.42 21.43
C GLY A 38 64.25 38.62 20.61
N SER A 39 65.37 39.23 20.98
CA SER A 39 65.97 40.40 20.30
C SER A 39 66.34 40.19 18.81
N TYR A 40 66.13 38.99 18.28
CA TYR A 40 66.46 38.55 16.92
C TYR A 40 65.23 38.08 16.13
N VAL A 41 64.02 38.32 16.63
CA VAL A 41 62.75 38.07 15.91
C VAL A 41 62.10 39.42 15.66
N GLU A 42 61.87 39.74 14.39
CA GLU A 42 61.23 40.99 14.02
C GLU A 42 59.72 40.97 14.31
N ASP A 43 59.13 42.12 14.62
CA ASP A 43 57.67 42.27 14.80
C ASP A 43 56.88 41.83 13.56
N ALA A 44 57.47 42.02 12.36
CA ALA A 44 56.92 41.53 11.10
C ALA A 44 56.81 39.99 11.05
N THR A 45 57.74 39.29 11.69
CA THR A 45 57.75 37.82 11.77
C THR A 45 56.66 37.31 12.70
N ILE A 46 56.42 37.99 13.84
CA ILE A 46 55.31 37.66 14.76
C ILE A 46 53.97 37.83 14.05
N LYS A 47 53.78 38.92 13.31
CA LYS A 47 52.59 39.15 12.48
C LYS A 47 52.41 38.07 11.41
N SER A 48 53.50 37.62 10.77
CA SER A 48 53.45 36.51 9.82
C SER A 48 53.08 35.18 10.49
N MET A 49 53.60 34.90 11.68
CA MET A 49 53.26 33.69 12.45
C MET A 49 51.78 33.70 12.83
N LEU A 50 51.28 34.81 13.38
CA LEU A 50 49.87 34.97 13.73
C LEU A 50 48.95 34.89 12.51
N SER A 51 49.35 35.45 11.37
CA SER A 51 48.57 35.35 10.14
C SER A 51 48.42 33.90 9.67
N ILE A 52 49.48 33.08 9.78
CA ILE A 52 49.42 31.64 9.48
C ILE A 52 48.51 30.91 10.47
N ILE A 53 48.63 31.21 11.77
CA ILE A 53 47.77 30.62 12.83
C ILE A 53 46.30 30.94 12.56
N CYS A 54 45.95 32.21 12.42
CA CYS A 54 44.59 32.68 12.17
C CYS A 54 44.00 32.09 10.88
N SER A 55 44.76 32.10 9.78
CA SER A 55 44.32 31.52 8.51
C SER A 55 44.13 30.00 8.59
N THR A 56 44.99 29.30 9.34
CA THR A 56 44.87 27.84 9.53
C THR A 56 43.67 27.49 10.41
N ILE A 57 43.39 28.28 11.46
CA ILE A 57 42.19 28.12 12.30
C ILE A 57 40.92 28.28 11.45
N GLU A 58 40.86 29.34 10.64
CA GLU A 58 39.76 29.55 9.69
C GLU A 58 39.59 28.39 8.71
N GLN A 59 40.69 27.88 8.13
CA GLN A 59 40.61 26.78 7.17
C GLN A 59 40.14 25.46 7.81
N LEU A 60 40.61 25.15 9.02
CA LEU A 60 40.33 23.88 9.69
C LEU A 60 38.96 23.85 10.39
N ARG A 61 38.34 25.00 10.68
CA ARG A 61 37.03 25.07 11.36
C ARG A 61 35.96 24.27 10.61
N ASN A 62 35.87 24.46 9.29
CA ASN A 62 34.85 23.83 8.45
C ASN A 62 34.98 22.30 8.48
N ALA A 63 36.21 21.79 8.49
CA ALA A 63 36.46 20.36 8.55
C ALA A 63 35.88 19.73 9.84
N VAL A 64 35.92 20.44 10.96
CA VAL A 64 35.45 19.95 12.27
C VAL A 64 33.95 20.20 12.51
N LEU A 65 33.39 21.25 11.91
CA LEU A 65 31.96 21.58 11.99
C LEU A 65 31.09 20.75 11.03
N GLU A 66 31.66 20.20 9.95
CA GLU A 66 30.97 19.24 9.09
C GLU A 66 30.50 18.01 9.88
N ARG A 67 29.26 17.56 9.64
CA ARG A 67 28.75 16.33 10.24
C ARG A 67 29.64 15.13 9.86
N ALA A 68 30.01 14.30 10.84
CA ALA A 68 30.78 13.08 10.60
C ALA A 68 30.06 12.16 9.61
N GLY A 69 30.55 12.08 8.37
CA GLY A 69 30.07 11.10 7.40
C GLY A 69 30.38 9.68 7.88
N ALA A 70 29.63 8.68 7.38
CA ALA A 70 29.82 7.27 7.73
C ALA A 70 31.20 6.67 7.33
N SER A 71 32.05 7.44 6.64
CA SER A 71 33.38 7.02 6.22
C SER A 71 34.41 7.21 7.33
N GLU A 72 35.06 6.13 7.75
CA GLU A 72 36.15 6.15 8.72
C GLU A 72 37.27 7.14 8.35
N ALA A 73 37.54 7.34 7.06
CA ALA A 73 38.55 8.28 6.59
C ALA A 73 38.20 9.74 6.90
N ARG A 74 36.89 10.09 6.84
CA ARG A 74 36.41 11.45 7.15
C ARG A 74 36.51 11.72 8.65
N GLN A 75 36.10 10.75 9.48
CA GLN A 75 36.23 10.83 10.95
C GLN A 75 37.69 10.98 11.40
N HIS A 76 38.63 10.24 10.78
CA HIS A 76 40.06 10.41 11.06
C HIS A 76 40.59 11.79 10.65
N GLY A 77 40.11 12.36 9.54
CA GLY A 77 40.43 13.73 9.13
C GLY A 77 39.92 14.78 10.13
N GLN A 78 38.69 14.61 10.64
CA GLN A 78 38.08 15.50 11.63
C GLN A 78 38.83 15.51 12.97
N LEU A 79 39.21 14.32 13.46
CA LEU A 79 40.03 14.18 14.67
C LEU A 79 41.38 14.89 14.50
N ARG A 80 42.03 14.76 13.34
CA ARG A 80 43.30 15.44 13.04
C ARG A 80 43.16 16.95 13.03
N ALA A 81 42.11 17.47 12.39
CA ALA A 81 41.82 18.90 12.35
C ALA A 81 41.54 19.46 13.76
N ALA A 82 40.74 18.74 14.58
CA ALA A 82 40.44 19.14 15.96
C ALA A 82 41.71 19.23 16.84
N LEU A 83 42.65 18.29 16.70
CA LEU A 83 43.91 18.31 17.44
C LEU A 83 44.79 19.51 17.08
N VAL A 84 44.93 19.80 15.79
CA VAL A 84 45.71 20.96 15.32
C VAL A 84 45.03 22.26 15.74
N LEU A 85 43.71 22.36 15.62
CA LEU A 85 42.94 23.52 16.08
C LEU A 85 43.15 23.80 17.57
N GLY A 86 43.08 22.79 18.43
CA GLY A 86 43.31 22.97 19.87
C GLY A 86 44.69 23.55 20.19
N ASP A 87 45.74 23.08 19.51
CA ASP A 87 47.09 23.60 19.73
C ASP A 87 47.28 25.04 19.18
N LEU A 88 46.61 25.37 18.07
CA LEU A 88 46.62 26.72 17.49
C LEU A 88 45.83 27.73 18.34
N LEU A 89 44.67 27.34 18.88
CA LEU A 89 43.86 28.16 19.78
C LEU A 89 44.64 28.50 21.05
N LEU A 90 45.36 27.54 21.64
CA LEU A 90 46.21 27.79 22.81
C LEU A 90 47.40 28.72 22.52
N CYS A 91 47.96 28.67 21.30
CA CYS A 91 49.01 29.62 20.89
C CYS A 91 48.47 31.03 20.73
N LEU A 92 47.24 31.15 20.19
CA LEU A 92 46.56 32.43 20.02
C LEU A 92 46.15 33.02 21.38
N ASP A 93 45.62 32.19 22.28
CA ASP A 93 45.25 32.57 23.65
C ASP A 93 46.44 33.08 24.45
N ALA A 94 47.56 32.34 24.43
CA ALA A 94 48.79 32.80 25.08
C ALA A 94 49.26 34.15 24.54
N TRP A 95 49.09 34.43 23.24
CA TRP A 95 49.40 35.74 22.67
C TRP A 95 48.41 36.81 23.13
N VAL A 96 47.11 36.54 23.10
CA VAL A 96 46.03 37.45 23.56
C VAL A 96 46.26 37.89 25.01
N GLU A 97 46.62 36.98 25.92
CA GLU A 97 46.94 37.27 27.32
C GLU A 97 48.09 38.29 27.51
N THR A 98 48.94 38.47 26.50
CA THR A 98 50.08 39.41 26.55
C THR A 98 49.81 40.76 25.91
N GLN A 99 48.66 40.93 25.25
CA GLN A 99 48.26 42.17 24.59
C GLN A 99 47.40 43.06 25.52
N ASP A 100 47.17 44.32 25.13
CA ASP A 100 46.21 45.17 25.83
C ASP A 100 44.78 44.65 25.55
N PRO A 101 43.99 44.26 26.57
CA PRO A 101 42.63 43.76 26.37
C PRO A 101 41.76 44.71 25.53
N ARG A 102 41.97 46.03 25.66
CA ARG A 102 41.18 47.06 24.97
C ARG A 102 41.49 47.23 23.48
N GLU A 103 42.64 46.72 23.03
CA GLU A 103 43.08 46.83 21.62
C GLU A 103 43.09 45.47 20.91
N THR A 104 42.98 44.37 21.65
CA THR A 104 43.11 43.02 21.10
C THR A 104 41.96 42.66 20.17
N ALA A 105 40.71 42.91 20.58
CA ALA A 105 39.52 42.73 19.74
C ALA A 105 39.61 43.58 18.46
N ARG A 106 39.89 44.89 18.59
CA ARG A 106 40.14 45.79 17.45
C ARG A 106 41.17 45.26 16.47
N ASN A 107 42.31 44.78 16.97
CA ASN A 107 43.40 44.30 16.13
C ASN A 107 43.02 43.03 15.35
N LEU A 108 42.29 42.11 15.98
CA LEU A 108 41.79 40.89 15.33
C LEU A 108 40.70 41.21 14.28
N LEU A 109 39.85 42.21 14.54
CA LEU A 109 38.76 42.61 13.63
C LEU A 109 39.20 43.51 12.45
N THR A 110 40.19 44.38 12.65
CA THR A 110 40.54 45.42 11.65
C THR A 110 41.74 45.06 10.78
N SER A 111 42.58 44.12 11.24
CA SER A 111 43.77 43.70 10.50
C SER A 111 43.38 42.76 9.36
N PRO A 112 43.77 43.05 8.09
CA PRO A 112 43.53 42.15 6.97
C PRO A 112 44.23 40.81 7.13
N SER A 113 45.28 40.74 7.97
CA SER A 113 46.06 39.51 8.22
C SER A 113 45.37 38.51 9.16
N TYR A 114 44.32 38.91 9.87
CA TYR A 114 43.59 38.09 10.86
C TYR A 114 42.09 37.96 10.54
N LYS A 115 41.67 38.41 9.36
CA LYS A 115 40.28 38.38 8.93
C LYS A 115 39.68 36.98 9.12
N GLY A 116 38.47 36.89 9.68
CA GLY A 116 37.71 35.64 9.80
C GLY A 116 38.07 34.76 11.00
N VAL A 117 39.15 35.03 11.75
CA VAL A 117 39.52 34.22 12.92
C VAL A 117 38.53 34.39 14.07
N MET A 118 37.96 35.58 14.25
CA MET A 118 36.99 35.84 15.32
C MET A 118 35.70 35.05 15.08
N THR A 119 35.18 35.09 13.85
CA THR A 119 34.06 34.25 13.40
C THR A 119 34.38 32.77 13.60
N ALA A 120 35.60 32.33 13.26
CA ALA A 120 36.01 30.94 13.44
C ALA A 120 35.97 30.47 14.90
N ILE A 121 36.46 31.30 15.82
CA ILE A 121 36.44 31.00 17.26
C ILE A 121 35.00 30.92 17.75
N SER A 122 34.15 31.89 17.40
CA SER A 122 32.75 31.90 17.80
C SER A 122 31.95 30.72 17.26
N GLU A 123 32.18 30.33 16.00
CA GLU A 123 31.56 29.13 15.40
C GLU A 123 31.99 27.86 16.13
N LEU A 124 33.27 27.73 16.50
CA LEU A 124 33.77 26.59 17.29
C LEU A 124 33.19 26.56 18.71
N VAL A 125 32.92 27.72 19.31
CA VAL A 125 32.22 27.80 20.62
C VAL A 125 30.76 27.36 20.49
N SER A 126 30.09 27.80 19.41
CA SER A 126 28.63 27.72 19.31
C SER A 126 28.11 26.47 18.60
N LEU A 127 28.86 25.92 17.65
CA LEU A 127 28.40 24.84 16.75
C LEU A 127 29.14 23.51 16.97
N TYR A 128 30.31 23.51 17.59
CA TYR A 128 31.05 22.27 17.84
C TYR A 128 30.39 21.46 18.95
N THR A 129 29.98 20.23 18.64
CA THR A 129 29.25 19.34 19.55
C THR A 129 30.03 18.06 19.94
N GLY A 130 31.31 17.97 19.59
CA GLY A 130 32.12 16.75 19.76
C GLY A 130 31.90 15.71 18.65
N ILE A 131 32.71 14.64 18.62
CA ILE A 131 32.64 13.58 17.60
C ILE A 131 31.95 12.34 18.19
N ASP A 132 30.62 12.28 18.12
CA ASP A 132 29.89 11.09 18.58
C ASP A 132 30.03 9.92 17.58
N ALA A 133 30.79 8.89 17.95
CA ALA A 133 30.86 7.62 17.21
C ALA A 133 29.86 6.59 17.79
N PRO A 134 28.85 6.13 17.03
CA PRO A 134 27.84 5.17 17.51
C PRO A 134 28.38 3.75 17.83
N HIS A 135 29.68 3.50 17.65
CA HIS A 135 30.33 2.21 17.93
C HIS A 135 31.58 2.29 18.82
N ALA A 136 31.81 3.41 19.52
CA ALA A 136 32.97 3.52 20.41
C ALA A 136 32.83 2.58 21.62
N THR A 137 33.76 1.62 21.74
CA THR A 137 33.83 0.71 22.90
C THR A 137 34.06 1.50 24.21
N PRO A 138 33.60 0.99 25.38
CA PRO A 138 33.63 1.72 26.66
C PRO A 138 35.02 2.14 27.18
N HIS A 139 36.11 1.82 26.47
CA HIS A 139 37.49 2.08 26.88
C HIS A 139 38.17 3.27 26.18
N ASP A 140 37.50 4.00 25.28
CA ASP A 140 38.10 5.10 24.52
C ASP A 140 37.95 6.49 25.22
N TRP A 141 38.27 6.54 26.52
CA TRP A 141 38.11 7.74 27.36
C TRP A 141 39.03 8.90 26.97
N VAL A 142 40.16 8.61 26.30
CA VAL A 142 41.11 9.63 25.82
C VAL A 142 40.54 10.42 24.65
N ARG A 143 39.73 9.79 23.77
CA ARG A 143 39.02 10.48 22.67
C ARG A 143 37.94 11.42 23.19
N ARG A 144 37.11 10.95 24.13
CA ARG A 144 36.08 11.79 24.78
C ARG A 144 36.68 12.96 25.58
N ALA A 145 37.85 12.77 26.19
CA ALA A 145 38.57 13.85 26.87
C ALA A 145 39.05 14.92 25.87
N GLN A 146 39.60 14.52 24.72
CA GLN A 146 40.05 15.46 23.67
C GLN A 146 38.91 16.21 22.97
N GLU A 147 37.74 15.59 22.82
CA GLU A 147 36.52 16.22 22.29
C GLU A 147 35.96 17.31 23.21
N SER A 148 36.12 17.16 24.53
CA SER A 148 35.71 18.15 25.54
C SER A 148 36.67 19.36 25.61
N GLU A 149 37.93 19.17 25.25
CA GLU A 149 38.98 20.19 25.41
C GLU A 149 38.91 21.30 24.34
N LEU A 150 38.51 20.99 23.10
CA LEU A 150 38.50 21.99 22.01
C LEU A 150 37.46 23.11 22.25
N SER A 151 36.26 22.75 22.69
CA SER A 151 35.20 23.71 23.03
C SER A 151 35.61 24.57 24.23
N GLU A 152 36.30 23.97 25.22
CA GLU A 152 36.83 24.70 26.39
C GLU A 152 37.93 25.69 25.99
N TYR A 153 38.87 25.30 25.12
CA TYR A 153 39.91 26.19 24.62
C TYR A 153 39.35 27.34 23.77
N ALA A 154 38.41 27.04 22.87
CA ALA A 154 37.74 28.06 22.06
C ALA A 154 36.93 29.03 22.95
N GLY A 155 36.22 28.50 23.95
CA GLY A 155 35.44 29.28 24.91
C GLY A 155 36.32 30.20 25.75
N SER A 156 37.40 29.66 26.34
CA SER A 156 38.36 30.45 27.13
C SER A 156 38.94 31.61 26.33
N LEU A 157 39.42 31.34 25.12
CA LEU A 157 39.94 32.35 24.21
C LEU A 157 38.88 33.41 23.85
N TYR A 158 37.66 32.97 23.55
CA TYR A 158 36.55 33.86 23.22
C TYR A 158 36.22 34.81 24.39
N PHE A 159 36.15 34.29 25.63
CA PHE A 159 35.93 35.10 26.81
C PHE A 159 37.07 36.08 27.09
N HIS A 160 38.33 35.66 26.92
CA HIS A 160 39.50 36.54 27.07
C HIS A 160 39.51 37.68 26.04
N ILE A 161 39.10 37.42 24.79
CA ILE A 161 39.02 38.47 23.75
C ILE A 161 37.90 39.47 24.06
N LEU A 162 36.79 39.01 24.66
CA LEU A 162 35.66 39.87 25.04
C LEU A 162 35.85 40.59 26.38
N GLU A 163 36.86 40.22 27.17
CA GLU A 163 37.16 40.86 28.45
C GLU A 163 37.59 42.32 28.23
N ASP A 164 36.86 43.27 28.83
CA ASP A 164 37.05 44.72 28.64
C ASP A 164 36.94 45.23 27.18
N CYS A 165 36.31 44.46 26.29
CA CYS A 165 36.04 44.86 24.90
C CYS A 165 35.03 46.04 24.84
N PRO A 166 35.34 47.12 24.10
CA PRO A 166 34.41 48.23 23.88
C PRO A 166 33.08 47.78 23.25
N ASP A 167 31.97 48.44 23.62
CA ASP A 167 30.63 48.09 23.14
C ASP A 167 30.52 48.14 21.59
N ASP A 168 31.22 49.06 20.93
CA ASP A 168 31.24 49.19 19.47
C ASP A 168 31.98 48.05 18.75
N GLU A 169 33.00 47.48 19.40
CA GLU A 169 33.73 46.32 18.88
C GLU A 169 32.96 45.04 19.13
N ARG A 170 32.27 44.96 20.27
CA ARG A 170 31.37 43.86 20.61
C ARG A 170 30.20 43.76 19.63
N GLU A 171 29.55 44.88 19.30
CA GLU A 171 28.48 44.91 18.28
C GLU A 171 29.00 44.43 16.90
N ARG A 172 30.25 44.75 16.55
CA ARG A 172 30.87 44.28 15.30
C ARG A 172 31.17 42.78 15.31
N ILE A 173 31.62 42.25 16.45
CA ILE A 173 31.82 40.81 16.64
C ILE A 173 30.48 40.09 16.47
N GLU A 174 29.45 40.53 17.19
CA GLU A 174 28.10 39.93 17.10
C GLU A 174 27.54 40.00 15.66
N ALA A 175 27.85 41.06 14.90
CA ALA A 175 27.49 41.14 13.49
C ALA A 175 28.24 40.12 12.61
N GLU A 176 29.56 39.95 12.78
CA GLU A 176 30.35 38.94 12.06
C GLU A 176 29.94 37.51 12.42
N GLU A 177 29.52 37.26 13.66
CA GLU A 177 29.00 35.98 14.12
C GLU A 177 27.66 35.63 13.48
N ASN A 178 26.73 36.58 13.48
CA ASN A 178 25.43 36.39 12.84
C ASN A 178 25.58 36.10 11.34
N LEU A 179 26.51 36.79 10.66
CA LEU A 179 26.84 36.52 9.25
C LEU A 179 27.39 35.11 9.05
N GLY A 180 28.32 34.65 9.91
CA GLY A 180 28.84 33.29 9.86
C GLY A 180 27.74 32.23 10.06
N MET A 181 26.85 32.43 11.03
CA MET A 181 25.71 31.51 11.26
C MET A 181 24.74 31.47 10.07
N GLN A 182 24.51 32.61 9.43
CA GLN A 182 23.69 32.71 8.23
C GLN A 182 24.35 32.01 7.03
N ASP A 183 25.66 32.15 6.85
CA ASP A 183 26.42 31.41 5.83
C ASP A 183 26.28 29.90 6.03
N HIS A 184 26.39 29.40 7.27
CA HIS A 184 26.18 27.97 7.59
C HIS A 184 24.73 27.51 7.36
N LEU A 185 23.74 28.38 7.50
CA LEU A 185 22.36 28.08 7.12
C LEU A 185 22.26 27.79 5.62
N LEU A 186 23.05 28.48 4.79
CA LEU A 186 23.07 28.39 3.34
C LEU A 186 24.05 27.32 2.79
N ASP A 187 25.00 26.83 3.59
CA ASP A 187 26.08 25.91 3.14
C ASP A 187 25.87 24.42 3.48
N ILE A 188 24.65 23.98 3.83
CA ILE A 188 24.19 22.58 4.06
C ILE A 188 24.99 21.70 5.06
N HIS A 189 26.12 22.15 5.59
CA HIS A 189 27.06 21.35 6.38
C HIS A 189 26.65 21.19 7.85
N VAL A 190 26.08 22.24 8.43
CA VAL A 190 25.65 22.27 9.84
C VAL A 190 24.15 21.98 9.95
N PRO A 191 23.67 21.14 10.88
CA PRO A 191 22.24 20.91 11.06
C PRO A 191 21.48 22.18 11.47
N VAL A 192 20.31 22.42 10.88
CA VAL A 192 19.45 23.59 11.19
C VAL A 192 19.14 23.75 12.69
N PRO A 193 18.80 22.68 13.45
CA PRO A 193 18.57 22.82 14.89
C PRO A 193 19.77 23.33 15.68
N ALA A 194 21.00 22.98 15.27
CA ALA A 194 22.21 23.46 15.94
C ALA A 194 22.40 24.97 15.72
N LEU A 195 22.19 25.45 14.49
CA LEU A 195 22.26 26.88 14.15
C LEU A 195 21.24 27.71 14.92
N VAL A 196 19.98 27.25 14.95
CA VAL A 196 18.91 27.97 15.69
C VAL A 196 19.17 27.95 17.19
N ASN A 197 19.74 26.87 17.72
CA ASN A 197 20.10 26.81 19.14
C ASN A 197 21.25 27.76 19.48
N ALA A 198 22.28 27.84 18.64
CA ALA A 198 23.43 28.73 18.79
C ALA A 198 23.05 30.21 18.81
N THR A 199 22.08 30.62 18.00
CA THR A 199 21.59 32.01 17.96
C THR A 199 20.45 32.29 18.96
N GLU A 200 20.20 31.37 19.90
CA GLU A 200 19.07 31.43 20.83
C GLU A 200 17.69 31.65 20.17
N ALA A 201 17.52 31.17 18.93
CA ALA A 201 16.36 31.41 18.07
C ALA A 201 16.15 32.88 17.66
N SER A 202 17.24 33.63 17.50
CA SER A 202 17.20 34.98 16.93
C SER A 202 16.80 34.96 15.44
N VAL A 203 15.97 35.94 15.06
CA VAL A 203 15.57 36.18 13.66
C VAL A 203 16.74 36.67 12.80
N THR A 204 17.82 37.19 13.42
CA THR A 204 19.05 37.61 12.72
C THR A 204 19.75 36.47 11.99
N LEU A 205 19.45 35.22 12.33
CA LEU A 205 19.92 34.04 11.61
C LEU A 205 19.37 33.95 10.17
N LEU A 206 18.17 34.47 9.93
CA LEU A 206 17.53 34.39 8.63
C LEU A 206 18.10 35.46 7.67
N PRO A 207 18.11 35.20 6.34
CA PRO A 207 18.44 36.20 5.32
C PRO A 207 17.68 37.52 5.49
N GLU A 208 18.22 38.59 4.90
CA GLU A 208 17.54 39.88 4.90
C GLU A 208 16.14 39.77 4.30
N ARG A 209 15.22 40.64 4.73
CA ARG A 209 13.81 40.56 4.33
C ARG A 209 13.59 40.55 2.81
N GLN A 210 14.41 41.29 2.07
CA GLN A 210 14.32 41.32 0.60
C GLN A 210 14.78 39.99 -0.01
N GLU A 211 15.86 39.41 0.49
CA GLU A 211 16.36 38.13 0.04
C GLU A 211 15.37 36.99 0.36
N LEU A 212 14.81 36.97 1.58
CA LEU A 212 13.75 36.03 1.95
C LEU A 212 12.56 36.11 0.99
N HIS A 213 12.14 37.33 0.62
CA HIS A 213 11.06 37.54 -0.34
C HIS A 213 11.40 36.97 -1.73
N GLU A 214 12.61 37.22 -2.22
CA GLU A 214 13.08 36.70 -3.51
C GLU A 214 13.19 35.16 -3.50
N MET A 215 13.68 34.57 -2.40
CA MET A 215 13.73 33.12 -2.20
C MET A 215 12.33 32.50 -2.23
N LEU A 216 11.37 33.07 -1.51
CA LEU A 216 9.98 32.59 -1.50
C LEU A 216 9.34 32.68 -2.89
N LEU A 217 9.49 33.82 -3.58
CA LEU A 217 8.96 33.98 -4.93
C LEU A 217 9.59 32.99 -5.92
N LYS A 218 10.90 32.73 -5.80
CA LYS A 218 11.59 31.74 -6.62
C LYS A 218 11.05 30.33 -6.39
N ALA A 219 10.80 29.94 -5.14
CA ALA A 219 10.19 28.66 -4.80
C ALA A 219 8.76 28.56 -5.34
N CYS A 220 7.95 29.61 -5.15
CA CYS A 220 6.56 29.65 -5.59
C CYS A 220 6.36 29.70 -7.12
N ARG A 221 7.40 29.99 -7.90
CA ARG A 221 7.40 29.93 -9.38
C ARG A 221 7.59 28.52 -9.94
N GLN A 222 7.94 27.55 -9.09
CA GLN A 222 8.12 26.17 -9.53
C GLN A 222 6.76 25.51 -9.78
N ASP A 223 6.71 24.65 -10.78
CA ASP A 223 5.52 23.88 -11.10
C ASP A 223 5.36 22.70 -10.13
N THR A 224 4.12 22.42 -9.77
CA THR A 224 3.72 21.26 -8.96
C THR A 224 3.43 20.07 -9.85
N HIS A 225 3.68 18.85 -9.37
CA HIS A 225 3.35 17.65 -10.13
C HIS A 225 1.82 17.47 -10.26
N PRO A 226 1.28 17.22 -11.47
CA PRO A 226 -0.17 17.21 -11.73
C PRO A 226 -0.93 16.13 -10.94
N SER A 227 -0.30 14.98 -10.64
CA SER A 227 -0.94 13.90 -9.87
C SER A 227 -1.33 14.29 -8.43
N LEU A 228 -0.74 15.36 -7.87
CA LEU A 228 -1.09 15.87 -6.55
C LEU A 228 -2.47 16.54 -6.52
N LEU A 229 -3.07 16.82 -7.69
CA LEU A 229 -4.44 17.31 -7.82
C LEU A 229 -5.47 16.43 -7.10
N ILE A 230 -5.19 15.13 -6.98
CA ILE A 230 -6.03 14.16 -6.25
C ILE A 230 -6.24 14.59 -4.79
N PHE A 231 -5.23 15.19 -4.17
CA PHE A 231 -5.24 15.57 -2.76
C PHE A 231 -5.46 17.08 -2.54
N ASP A 232 -5.09 17.92 -3.51
CA ASP A 232 -5.26 19.37 -3.41
C ASP A 232 -5.81 19.97 -4.72
N PRO A 233 -7.06 20.49 -4.74
CA PRO A 233 -7.70 20.99 -5.95
C PRO A 233 -7.06 22.28 -6.51
N LEU A 234 -6.13 22.91 -5.78
CA LEU A 234 -5.39 24.09 -6.24
C LEU A 234 -4.13 23.74 -7.04
N VAL A 235 -3.80 22.45 -7.17
CA VAL A 235 -2.75 21.96 -8.06
C VAL A 235 -3.25 21.98 -9.51
N PRO A 236 -2.60 22.71 -10.43
CA PRO A 236 -2.94 22.70 -11.84
C PRO A 236 -2.45 21.41 -12.51
N GLN A 237 -3.06 21.03 -13.64
CA GLN A 237 -2.65 19.90 -14.45
C GLN A 237 -2.02 20.41 -15.74
N HIS A 238 -0.73 20.76 -15.69
CA HIS A 238 -0.03 21.26 -16.87
C HIS A 238 0.34 20.12 -17.82
N SER A 239 0.16 20.33 -19.13
CA SER A 239 0.73 19.45 -20.16
C SER A 239 2.25 19.43 -20.00
N SER A 240 2.81 18.23 -19.89
CA SER A 240 4.20 18.02 -19.51
C SER A 240 5.18 18.49 -20.58
N SER A 241 5.45 19.79 -20.68
CA SER A 241 6.55 20.34 -21.47
C SER A 241 7.78 20.54 -20.60
N GLU A 242 8.18 19.52 -19.84
CA GLU A 242 9.57 19.23 -19.48
C GLU A 242 9.54 18.01 -18.57
N SER A 243 10.01 16.88 -19.10
CA SER A 243 10.52 15.82 -18.23
C SER A 243 11.46 16.49 -17.22
N THR A 244 11.13 16.42 -15.94
CA THR A 244 12.00 16.81 -14.82
C THR A 244 13.20 15.83 -14.69
N SER A 245 13.78 15.44 -15.83
CA SER A 245 14.91 14.55 -16.03
C SER A 245 16.25 15.27 -15.96
N ASN A 246 16.27 16.58 -15.76
CA ASN A 246 17.50 17.24 -15.37
C ASN A 246 17.75 16.98 -13.89
N LYS A 247 18.59 15.98 -13.60
CA LYS A 247 19.35 15.88 -12.35
C LYS A 247 20.14 17.17 -12.16
N SER A 248 19.50 18.25 -11.72
CA SER A 248 20.20 19.39 -11.16
C SER A 248 20.62 18.98 -9.76
N GLY A 249 21.93 18.95 -9.54
CA GLY A 249 22.53 18.65 -8.24
C GLY A 249 22.20 19.74 -7.23
N SER A 250 20.97 19.71 -6.71
CA SER A 250 20.60 20.53 -5.56
C SER A 250 21.39 19.99 -4.36
N LEU A 251 22.19 20.86 -3.76
CA LEU A 251 22.90 20.56 -2.53
C LEU A 251 21.86 20.43 -1.40
N VAL A 252 21.81 19.26 -0.78
CA VAL A 252 20.91 18.95 0.35
C VAL A 252 21.73 18.55 1.57
N ASP A 253 21.21 18.86 2.74
CA ASP A 253 21.86 18.51 4.00
C ASP A 253 21.64 17.05 4.40
N GLY A 254 22.21 16.63 5.54
CA GLY A 254 22.07 15.27 6.07
C GLY A 254 20.67 14.89 6.57
N GLN A 255 19.67 15.77 6.46
CA GLN A 255 18.24 15.48 6.66
C GLN A 255 17.44 15.60 5.34
N GLY A 256 18.13 15.79 4.21
CA GLY A 256 17.51 15.92 2.90
C GLY A 256 16.87 17.30 2.69
N LEU A 257 17.23 18.32 3.47
CA LEU A 257 16.74 19.68 3.28
C LEU A 257 17.69 20.45 2.35
N GLY A 258 17.18 20.95 1.24
CA GLY A 258 17.87 21.94 0.41
C GLY A 258 17.90 23.31 1.07
N ILE A 259 18.66 24.24 0.50
CA ILE A 259 18.91 25.59 1.07
C ILE A 259 17.59 26.30 1.44
N PHE A 260 16.60 26.30 0.55
CA PHE A 260 15.33 26.96 0.84
C PHE A 260 14.55 26.27 1.98
N ALA A 261 14.49 24.94 1.98
CA ALA A 261 13.82 24.20 3.04
C ALA A 261 14.52 24.37 4.39
N ARG A 262 15.86 24.52 4.42
CA ARG A 262 16.63 24.85 5.61
C ARG A 262 16.24 26.22 6.17
N VAL A 263 16.12 27.23 5.32
CA VAL A 263 15.64 28.57 5.73
C VAL A 263 14.23 28.50 6.31
N CYS A 264 13.32 27.74 5.68
CA CYS A 264 11.97 27.57 6.23
C CYS A 264 11.95 26.78 7.55
N ALA A 265 12.82 25.76 7.70
CA ALA A 265 12.96 24.99 8.93
C ALA A 265 13.55 25.85 10.07
N ALA A 266 14.51 26.72 9.75
CA ALA A 266 15.03 27.71 10.69
C ALA A 266 13.93 28.68 11.11
N ALA A 267 13.15 29.20 10.15
CA ALA A 267 12.02 30.07 10.43
C ALA A 267 11.00 29.39 11.37
N LEU A 268 10.68 28.11 11.14
CA LEU A 268 9.82 27.30 12.01
C LEU A 268 10.34 27.24 13.45
N LEU A 269 11.61 26.86 13.63
CA LEU A 269 12.19 26.74 14.97
C LEU A 269 12.29 28.09 15.69
N VAL A 270 12.53 29.17 14.94
CA VAL A 270 12.53 30.54 15.47
C VAL A 270 11.17 30.93 16.04
N VAL A 271 10.07 30.61 15.33
CA VAL A 271 8.72 30.94 15.81
C VAL A 271 8.17 29.94 16.84
N ASP A 272 8.72 28.73 16.95
CA ASP A 272 8.29 27.72 17.92
C ASP A 272 8.70 28.09 19.37
N ARG A 273 9.89 28.68 19.55
CA ARG A 273 10.44 28.96 20.90
C ARG A 273 9.64 29.96 21.72
N ASP A 274 9.17 31.06 21.12
CA ASP A 274 8.44 32.11 21.82
C ASP A 274 7.25 32.62 21.00
N ARG A 275 6.04 32.42 21.54
CA ARG A 275 4.78 32.85 20.92
C ARG A 275 4.68 34.37 20.74
N THR A 276 5.29 35.15 21.62
CA THR A 276 5.25 36.63 21.52
C THR A 276 6.15 37.13 20.39
N VAL A 277 7.33 36.53 20.23
CA VAL A 277 8.25 36.75 19.10
C VAL A 277 7.57 36.31 17.82
N ALA A 278 6.95 35.13 17.80
CA ALA A 278 6.23 34.63 16.64
C ALA A 278 5.12 35.57 16.13
N LYS A 279 4.38 36.23 17.05
CA LYS A 279 3.38 37.26 16.66
C LYS A 279 4.02 38.48 16.00
N ARG A 280 5.17 38.94 16.48
CA ARG A 280 5.91 40.07 15.88
C ARG A 280 6.48 39.71 14.51
N HIS A 281 6.87 38.46 14.32
CA HIS A 281 7.45 37.94 13.08
C HIS A 281 6.44 37.15 12.24
N ALA A 282 5.17 37.57 12.23
CA ALA A 282 4.10 36.90 11.50
C ALA A 282 4.40 36.75 9.98
N HIS A 283 5.24 37.62 9.41
CA HIS A 283 5.70 37.52 8.02
C HIS A 283 6.47 36.23 7.69
N LEU A 284 6.90 35.44 8.68
CA LEU A 284 7.53 34.14 8.49
C LEU A 284 6.53 33.00 8.26
N LEU A 285 5.24 33.19 8.56
CA LEU A 285 4.20 32.16 8.39
C LEU A 285 4.16 31.54 6.98
N PRO A 286 4.23 32.31 5.88
CA PRO A 286 4.24 31.74 4.53
C PRO A 286 5.37 30.73 4.29
N PHE A 287 6.54 30.91 4.91
CA PHE A 287 7.68 30.01 4.78
C PHE A 287 7.41 28.68 5.49
N VAL A 288 6.85 28.75 6.71
CA VAL A 288 6.50 27.55 7.47
C VAL A 288 5.36 26.78 6.79
N ILE A 289 4.36 27.48 6.23
CA ILE A 289 3.28 26.84 5.46
C ILE A 289 3.83 26.19 4.19
N LEU A 290 4.71 26.88 3.46
CA LEU A 290 5.31 26.32 2.25
C LEU A 290 6.19 25.11 2.57
N LEU A 291 6.92 25.11 3.69
CA LEU A 291 7.65 23.92 4.15
C LEU A 291 6.71 22.74 4.37
N SER A 292 5.58 22.93 5.06
CA SER A 292 4.58 21.89 5.23
C SER A 292 4.07 21.37 3.89
N ILE A 293 3.74 22.26 2.95
CA ILE A 293 3.29 21.90 1.61
C ILE A 293 4.34 21.06 0.88
N LEU A 294 5.60 21.51 0.86
CA LEU A 294 6.69 20.82 0.14
C LEU A 294 6.96 19.44 0.73
N ILE A 295 6.88 19.29 2.06
CA ILE A 295 7.05 18.00 2.74
C ILE A 295 5.86 17.08 2.48
N GLU A 296 4.62 17.60 2.58
CA GLU A 296 3.42 16.81 2.28
C GLU A 296 3.43 16.29 0.84
N ASP A 297 3.76 17.16 -0.12
CA ASP A 297 3.85 16.79 -1.54
C ASP A 297 4.90 15.70 -1.77
N ASP A 298 6.07 15.78 -1.11
CA ASP A 298 7.13 14.78 -1.25
C ASP A 298 6.80 13.45 -0.54
N LEU A 299 6.08 13.50 0.59
CA LEU A 299 5.56 12.30 1.26
C LEU A 299 4.46 11.59 0.45
N LEU A 300 3.64 12.34 -0.29
CA LEU A 300 2.61 11.79 -1.19
C LEU A 300 3.23 11.26 -2.50
N LEU A 301 4.19 12.00 -3.06
CA LEU A 301 4.89 11.68 -4.29
C LEU A 301 6.39 11.96 -4.13
N PRO A 302 7.22 10.93 -3.86
CA PRO A 302 8.66 11.10 -3.66
C PRO A 302 9.33 11.80 -4.83
N GLY A 303 10.01 12.91 -4.55
CA GLY A 303 10.63 13.75 -5.57
C GLY A 303 9.68 14.75 -6.22
N ALA A 304 8.52 15.06 -5.64
CA ALA A 304 7.71 16.20 -6.05
C ALA A 304 8.42 17.54 -5.76
N SER A 305 9.27 17.57 -4.73
CA SER A 305 9.93 18.77 -4.23
C SER A 305 11.44 18.82 -4.53
N LYS A 306 11.90 18.35 -5.70
CA LYS A 306 13.33 18.09 -6.05
C LYS A 306 14.32 19.25 -5.79
N HIS A 307 13.83 20.48 -5.67
CA HIS A 307 14.68 21.66 -5.42
C HIS A 307 14.73 22.08 -3.94
N ALA A 308 13.83 21.55 -3.12
CA ALA A 308 13.72 21.87 -1.70
C ALA A 308 14.03 20.65 -0.81
N LEU A 309 13.72 19.44 -1.26
CA LEU A 309 13.86 18.20 -0.50
C LEU A 309 14.54 17.11 -1.33
N ASP A 310 15.28 16.24 -0.67
CA ASP A 310 15.77 14.97 -1.21
C ASP A 310 14.95 13.81 -0.65
N SER A 311 14.26 13.12 -1.56
CA SER A 311 13.42 11.96 -1.27
C SER A 311 14.20 10.67 -1.02
N SER A 312 15.54 10.71 -1.11
CA SER A 312 16.42 9.58 -0.75
C SER A 312 16.55 9.38 0.77
N VAL A 313 16.14 10.36 1.56
CA VAL A 313 16.20 10.33 3.03
C VAL A 313 14.99 9.59 3.62
N GLN A 314 15.20 8.95 4.77
CA GLN A 314 14.15 8.20 5.48
C GLN A 314 12.93 9.09 5.80
N PRO A 315 11.69 8.68 5.45
CA PRO A 315 10.48 9.50 5.57
C PRO A 315 10.15 9.97 7.00
N GLU A 316 10.67 9.30 8.04
CA GLU A 316 10.42 9.65 9.45
C GLU A 316 10.91 11.06 9.80
N ALA A 317 12.04 11.48 9.24
CA ALA A 317 12.59 12.81 9.48
C ALA A 317 11.66 13.91 8.92
N HIS A 318 11.17 13.73 7.70
CA HIS A 318 10.22 14.65 7.07
C HIS A 318 8.87 14.66 7.79
N ARG A 319 8.36 13.50 8.25
CA ARG A 319 7.14 13.43 9.08
C ARG A 319 7.27 14.21 10.38
N ALA A 320 8.43 14.16 11.05
CA ALA A 320 8.66 14.92 12.28
C ALA A 320 8.64 16.44 12.02
N TRP A 321 9.28 16.90 10.93
CA TRP A 321 9.23 18.30 10.51
C TRP A 321 7.80 18.75 10.18
N LEU A 322 7.03 17.93 9.46
CA LEU A 322 5.63 18.20 9.15
C LEU A 322 4.75 18.28 10.40
N GLN A 323 4.92 17.36 11.35
CA GLN A 323 4.16 17.38 12.59
C GLN A 323 4.46 18.66 13.41
N SER A 324 5.74 19.05 13.48
CA SER A 324 6.16 20.29 14.14
C SER A 324 5.57 21.52 13.46
N SER A 325 5.68 21.61 12.13
CA SER A 325 5.17 22.76 11.37
C SER A 325 3.66 22.91 11.51
N VAL A 326 2.88 21.84 11.39
CA VAL A 326 1.42 21.87 11.58
C VAL A 326 1.06 22.32 12.99
N THR A 327 1.73 21.78 14.02
CA THR A 327 1.46 22.14 15.42
C THR A 327 1.68 23.63 15.67
N VAL A 328 2.80 24.17 15.20
CA VAL A 328 3.16 25.58 15.36
C VAL A 328 2.21 26.48 14.56
N LEU A 329 1.92 26.13 13.31
CA LEU A 329 0.99 26.88 12.46
C LEU A 329 -0.41 26.95 13.06
N THR A 330 -0.94 25.82 13.55
CA THR A 330 -2.25 25.78 14.22
C THR A 330 -2.28 26.70 15.43
N ALA A 331 -1.26 26.64 16.29
CA ALA A 331 -1.19 27.49 17.48
C ALA A 331 -1.07 28.99 17.14
N LEU A 332 -0.25 29.34 16.14
CA LEU A 332 -0.04 30.72 15.72
C LEU A 332 -1.25 31.30 15.01
N ILE A 333 -1.82 30.59 14.04
CA ILE A 333 -3.00 31.06 13.32
C ILE A 333 -4.18 31.20 14.28
N SER A 334 -4.38 30.25 15.20
CA SER A 334 -5.40 30.38 16.24
C SER A 334 -5.19 31.65 17.07
N SER A 335 -3.98 31.90 17.57
CA SER A 335 -3.73 33.08 18.41
C SER A 335 -3.71 34.42 17.67
N LEU A 336 -3.44 34.41 16.36
CA LEU A 336 -3.57 35.60 15.50
C LEU A 336 -5.03 35.84 15.08
N SER A 337 -5.88 34.80 15.09
CA SER A 337 -7.29 34.90 14.71
C SER A 337 -8.21 35.31 15.86
N ASP A 338 -7.70 35.43 17.10
CA ASP A 338 -8.47 35.88 18.28
C ASP A 338 -9.17 37.24 18.08
N THR A 339 -8.64 38.09 17.20
CA THR A 339 -9.17 39.43 16.88
C THR A 339 -10.08 39.47 15.65
N VAL A 340 -10.27 38.32 14.97
CA VAL A 340 -11.04 38.23 13.73
C VAL A 340 -12.54 38.24 14.03
N THR A 341 -13.19 39.34 13.66
CA THR A 341 -14.64 39.57 13.82
C THR A 341 -15.36 39.57 12.47
N GLU A 342 -16.70 39.57 12.48
CA GLU A 342 -17.48 39.71 11.23
C GLU A 342 -17.18 41.00 10.45
N ASN A 343 -16.82 42.09 11.14
CA ASN A 343 -16.43 43.36 10.49
C ASN A 343 -15.04 43.27 9.87
N TRP A 344 -14.13 42.50 10.48
CA TRP A 344 -12.78 42.28 9.97
C TRP A 344 -12.81 41.75 8.53
N HIS A 345 -13.71 40.81 8.23
CA HIS A 345 -13.85 40.28 6.85
C HIS A 345 -14.21 41.36 5.83
N ASN A 346 -15.02 42.36 6.20
CA ASN A 346 -15.34 43.48 5.32
C ASN A 346 -14.09 44.33 5.03
N ASP A 347 -13.39 44.71 6.10
CA ASP A 347 -12.22 45.58 6.01
C ASP A 347 -11.07 44.90 5.25
N MET A 348 -10.88 43.60 5.51
CA MET A 348 -9.88 42.79 4.84
C MET A 348 -10.18 42.64 3.34
N VAL A 349 -11.42 42.30 2.96
CA VAL A 349 -11.81 42.22 1.54
C VAL A 349 -11.62 43.57 0.84
N MET A 350 -12.00 44.69 1.47
CA MET A 350 -11.76 46.02 0.92
C MET A 350 -10.27 46.35 0.77
N ALA A 351 -9.43 45.94 1.73
CA ALA A 351 -7.98 46.14 1.68
C ALA A 351 -7.35 45.34 0.53
N LEU A 352 -7.74 44.06 0.35
CA LEU A 352 -7.25 43.21 -0.75
C LEU A 352 -7.66 43.74 -2.12
N GLN A 353 -8.91 44.21 -2.28
CA GLN A 353 -9.37 44.83 -3.53
C GLN A 353 -8.55 46.07 -3.90
N ARG A 354 -8.17 46.87 -2.91
CA ARG A 354 -7.33 48.06 -3.09
C ARG A 354 -5.83 47.73 -3.15
N SER A 355 -5.45 46.47 -2.95
CA SER A 355 -4.07 46.00 -2.83
C SER A 355 -3.28 46.74 -1.74
N THR A 356 -3.94 47.10 -0.64
CA THR A 356 -3.34 47.81 0.49
C THR A 356 -2.65 46.83 1.44
N THR A 357 -1.38 47.08 1.78
CA THR A 357 -0.67 46.31 2.81
C THR A 357 -1.14 46.75 4.20
N ILE A 358 -1.52 45.80 5.04
CA ILE A 358 -1.89 46.05 6.43
C ILE A 358 -0.63 46.05 7.31
N ASN A 359 -0.58 46.85 8.37
CA ASN A 359 0.57 46.86 9.29
C ASN A 359 0.52 45.62 10.22
N VAL A 360 1.64 44.91 10.36
CA VAL A 360 1.82 43.74 11.26
C VAL A 360 1.36 44.05 12.69
N GLU A 361 1.66 45.25 13.20
CA GLU A 361 1.32 45.63 14.58
C GLU A 361 -0.18 45.86 14.79
N GLN A 362 -0.91 46.18 13.72
CA GLN A 362 -2.37 46.38 13.76
C GLN A 362 -3.09 45.05 13.63
N ASP A 363 -2.66 44.22 12.68
CA ASP A 363 -3.25 42.94 12.38
C ASP A 363 -2.22 42.03 11.70
N GLY A 364 -1.67 41.11 12.49
CA GLY A 364 -0.63 40.18 12.03
C GLY A 364 -1.13 39.24 10.94
N ILE A 365 -2.35 38.69 11.05
CA ILE A 365 -2.88 37.75 10.05
C ILE A 365 -3.32 38.47 8.78
N GLY A 366 -3.94 39.65 8.90
CA GLY A 366 -4.25 40.51 7.76
C GLY A 366 -3.01 41.00 7.03
N HIS A 367 -1.91 41.29 7.74
CA HIS A 367 -0.62 41.59 7.11
C HIS A 367 -0.14 40.44 6.23
N VAL A 368 -0.13 39.20 6.75
CA VAL A 368 0.33 38.03 6.01
C VAL A 368 -0.54 37.78 4.79
N LEU A 369 -1.87 37.80 4.94
CA LEU A 369 -2.82 37.64 3.82
C LEU A 369 -2.61 38.72 2.74
N SER A 370 -2.48 39.99 3.14
CA SER A 370 -2.23 41.09 2.19
C SER A 370 -0.88 40.98 1.49
N THR A 371 0.15 40.46 2.17
CA THR A 371 1.48 40.26 1.60
C THR A 371 1.49 39.14 0.57
N VAL A 372 0.90 37.98 0.87
CA VAL A 372 0.76 36.87 -0.08
C VAL A 372 -0.08 37.28 -1.28
N TRP A 373 -1.14 38.06 -1.05
CA TRP A 373 -1.96 38.64 -2.13
C TRP A 373 -1.17 39.57 -3.06
N GLN A 374 -0.33 40.44 -2.49
CA GLN A 374 0.53 41.33 -3.27
C GLN A 374 1.58 40.56 -4.08
N MET A 375 2.19 39.53 -3.48
CA MET A 375 3.10 38.61 -4.18
C MET A 375 2.41 37.98 -5.40
N ALA A 376 1.21 37.43 -5.21
CA ALA A 376 0.45 36.82 -6.30
C ALA A 376 0.05 37.82 -7.38
N SER A 377 -0.32 39.05 -7.00
CA SER A 377 -0.66 40.12 -7.94
C SER A 377 0.53 40.64 -8.75
N GLY A 378 1.76 40.43 -8.26
CA GLY A 378 2.99 40.88 -8.91
C GLY A 378 3.63 39.83 -9.85
N LEU A 379 3.09 38.62 -9.91
CA LEU A 379 3.57 37.57 -10.80
C LEU A 379 2.86 37.63 -12.17
N ASP A 380 3.63 37.38 -13.23
CA ASP A 380 3.10 37.31 -14.60
C ASP A 380 2.33 36.00 -14.85
N SER A 381 2.65 34.94 -14.12
CA SER A 381 2.01 33.61 -14.19
C SER A 381 1.34 33.23 -12.86
N PRO A 382 0.24 32.45 -12.89
CA PRO A 382 -0.42 31.99 -11.67
C PRO A 382 0.47 31.00 -10.91
N SER A 383 0.66 31.24 -9.61
CA SER A 383 1.40 30.34 -8.72
C SER A 383 0.45 29.46 -7.91
N SER A 384 0.57 28.14 -8.05
CA SER A 384 -0.17 27.17 -7.23
C SER A 384 0.23 27.25 -5.76
N TYR A 385 1.54 27.35 -5.47
CA TYR A 385 2.04 27.46 -4.09
C TYR A 385 1.49 28.69 -3.35
N LEU A 386 1.46 29.88 -3.97
CA LEU A 386 0.88 31.06 -3.33
C LEU A 386 -0.62 30.90 -3.07
N ALA A 387 -1.35 30.28 -4.01
CA ALA A 387 -2.77 29.99 -3.84
C ALA A 387 -3.01 28.99 -2.68
N ARG A 388 -2.19 27.94 -2.58
CA ARG A 388 -2.25 26.94 -1.49
C ARG A 388 -1.89 27.55 -0.13
N ILE A 389 -0.85 28.39 -0.07
CA ILE A 389 -0.49 29.14 1.16
C ILE A 389 -1.66 30.03 1.58
N PHE A 390 -2.21 30.81 0.64
CA PHE A 390 -3.34 31.70 0.91
C PHE A 390 -4.59 30.93 1.35
N HIS A 391 -4.89 29.80 0.71
CA HIS A 391 -5.99 28.92 1.07
C HIS A 391 -5.86 28.37 2.49
N ARG A 392 -4.67 27.86 2.87
CA ARG A 392 -4.42 27.35 4.23
C ARG A 392 -4.54 28.45 5.29
N LEU A 393 -4.01 29.65 5.02
CA LEU A 393 -4.18 30.81 5.89
C LEU A 393 -5.66 31.16 6.06
N LEU A 394 -6.39 31.30 4.96
CA LEU A 394 -7.80 31.69 4.97
C LEU A 394 -8.69 30.64 5.66
N ASN A 395 -8.47 29.35 5.40
CA ASN A 395 -9.14 28.26 6.12
C ASN A 395 -8.85 28.29 7.61
N GLY A 396 -7.60 28.55 8.00
CA GLY A 396 -7.22 28.69 9.40
C GLY A 396 -7.94 29.89 10.06
N VAL A 397 -7.99 31.04 9.39
CA VAL A 397 -8.76 32.21 9.83
C VAL A 397 -10.24 31.89 10.00
N PHE A 398 -10.84 31.15 9.06
CA PHE A 398 -12.25 30.77 9.14
C PHE A 398 -12.53 29.74 10.23
N SER A 399 -11.56 28.86 10.53
CA SER A 399 -11.70 27.81 11.54
C SER A 399 -11.57 28.35 12.96
N PHE A 400 -10.70 29.34 13.18
CA PHE A 400 -10.42 29.90 14.51
C PHE A 400 -11.08 31.26 14.78
N GLY A 401 -11.41 32.03 13.73
CA GLY A 401 -12.08 33.33 13.83
C GLY A 401 -13.60 33.23 13.67
N THR A 402 -14.31 34.33 13.93
CA THR A 402 -15.77 34.36 13.68
C THR A 402 -16.05 34.62 12.20
N ILE A 403 -16.85 33.77 11.55
CA ILE A 403 -17.34 33.98 10.20
C ILE A 403 -18.78 33.51 10.07
N THR A 404 -19.62 34.34 9.43
CA THR A 404 -21.00 33.99 9.06
C THR A 404 -21.12 33.76 7.55
N GLU A 405 -22.28 33.27 7.10
CA GLU A 405 -22.61 33.17 5.67
C GLU A 405 -22.44 34.52 4.94
N ALA A 406 -22.76 35.63 5.60
CA ALA A 406 -22.60 36.97 5.05
C ALA A 406 -21.12 37.36 4.87
N GLY A 407 -20.24 36.90 5.77
CA GLY A 407 -18.79 37.04 5.65
C GLY A 407 -18.24 36.23 4.48
N ALA A 408 -18.64 34.95 4.38
CA ALA A 408 -18.26 34.07 3.28
C ALA A 408 -18.70 34.65 1.91
N ASP A 409 -19.91 35.22 1.83
CA ASP A 409 -20.42 35.91 0.65
C ASP A 409 -19.53 37.07 0.18
N ARG A 410 -18.90 37.81 1.09
CA ARG A 410 -17.98 38.90 0.75
C ARG A 410 -16.71 38.37 0.11
N TRP A 411 -16.17 37.28 0.66
CA TRP A 411 -15.03 36.58 0.08
C TRP A 411 -15.36 35.99 -1.30
N LEU A 412 -16.51 35.35 -1.46
CA LEU A 412 -16.94 34.84 -2.76
C LEU A 412 -17.06 35.96 -3.82
N LYS A 413 -17.60 37.13 -3.45
CA LYS A 413 -17.64 38.31 -4.34
C LYS A 413 -16.25 38.82 -4.70
N LEU A 414 -15.30 38.77 -3.77
CA LEU A 414 -13.90 39.10 -4.06
C LEU A 414 -13.30 38.11 -5.07
N GLY A 415 -13.53 36.82 -4.88
CA GLY A 415 -13.07 35.77 -5.79
C GLY A 415 -13.59 35.99 -7.21
N ASP A 416 -14.90 36.25 -7.37
CA ASP A 416 -15.52 36.51 -8.69
C ASP A 416 -14.95 37.78 -9.34
N ALA A 417 -14.74 38.85 -8.58
CA ALA A 417 -14.15 40.09 -9.11
C ALA A 417 -12.70 39.94 -9.58
N MET A 418 -11.94 39.00 -9.01
CA MET A 418 -10.52 38.79 -9.29
C MET A 418 -10.24 37.59 -10.20
N GLN A 419 -11.26 36.87 -10.64
CA GLN A 419 -11.15 35.63 -11.41
C GLN A 419 -10.31 35.78 -12.69
N ASP A 420 -10.48 36.89 -13.42
CA ASP A 420 -9.75 37.14 -14.68
C ASP A 420 -8.28 37.53 -14.45
N ARG A 421 -7.98 38.21 -13.34
CA ARG A 421 -6.63 38.74 -13.04
C ARG A 421 -5.78 37.76 -12.26
N MET A 422 -6.37 37.06 -11.28
CA MET A 422 -5.68 36.13 -10.38
C MET A 422 -6.52 34.85 -10.19
N PRO A 423 -6.59 33.98 -11.21
CA PRO A 423 -7.47 32.81 -11.20
C PRO A 423 -7.15 31.82 -10.08
N ALA A 424 -5.87 31.57 -9.79
CA ALA A 424 -5.47 30.66 -8.71
C ALA A 424 -5.89 31.16 -7.32
N MET A 425 -5.78 32.48 -7.09
CA MET A 425 -6.22 33.10 -5.83
C MET A 425 -7.74 33.11 -5.70
N SER A 426 -8.45 33.32 -6.82
CA SER A 426 -9.91 33.20 -6.89
C SER A 426 -10.38 31.79 -6.49
N ALA A 427 -9.73 30.75 -7.04
CA ALA A 427 -10.00 29.36 -6.65
C ALA A 427 -9.72 29.11 -5.17
N ALA A 428 -8.59 29.58 -4.63
CA ALA A 428 -8.26 29.46 -3.21
C ALA A 428 -9.34 30.06 -2.29
N ILE A 429 -9.90 31.21 -2.68
CA ILE A 429 -11.02 31.84 -1.96
C ILE A 429 -12.29 31.00 -2.09
N PHE A 430 -12.64 30.52 -3.29
CA PHE A 430 -13.84 29.71 -3.50
C PHE A 430 -13.80 28.42 -2.68
N HIS A 431 -12.68 27.69 -2.70
CA HIS A 431 -12.52 26.48 -1.90
C HIS A 431 -12.61 26.74 -0.39
N ALA A 432 -12.13 27.89 0.10
CA ALA A 432 -12.20 28.24 1.52
C ALA A 432 -13.60 28.70 1.96
N ALA A 433 -14.28 29.50 1.14
CA ALA A 433 -15.54 30.15 1.50
C ALA A 433 -16.77 29.29 1.21
N LYS A 434 -16.72 28.40 0.19
CA LYS A 434 -17.90 27.62 -0.22
C LYS A 434 -18.49 26.70 0.86
N PRO A 435 -17.72 26.05 1.78
CA PRO A 435 -18.31 25.20 2.80
C PRO A 435 -19.12 26.02 3.83
N ILE A 436 -18.78 27.29 4.03
CA ILE A 436 -19.45 28.19 4.98
C ILE A 436 -20.64 28.90 4.33
N ALA A 437 -20.54 29.22 3.03
CA ALA A 437 -21.60 29.92 2.31
C ALA A 437 -22.90 29.10 2.17
N GLY A 438 -22.82 27.76 2.26
CA GLY A 438 -23.98 26.88 2.30
C GLY A 438 -24.99 27.16 1.17
N SER A 439 -26.24 27.47 1.52
CA SER A 439 -27.31 27.80 0.57
C SER A 439 -27.48 29.31 0.33
N SER A 440 -26.44 30.12 0.53
CA SER A 440 -26.51 31.57 0.33
C SER A 440 -27.00 31.96 -1.08
N PRO A 441 -27.89 32.98 -1.20
CA PRO A 441 -28.30 33.51 -2.50
C PRO A 441 -27.15 34.06 -3.35
N THR A 442 -26.08 34.57 -2.74
CA THR A 442 -24.90 35.05 -3.48
C THR A 442 -24.18 33.86 -4.12
N TYR A 443 -23.90 32.83 -3.33
CA TYR A 443 -23.23 31.63 -3.81
C TYR A 443 -24.05 30.92 -4.89
N ASP A 444 -25.37 30.83 -4.72
CA ASP A 444 -26.27 30.29 -5.75
C ASP A 444 -26.18 31.08 -7.07
N ARG A 445 -26.19 32.43 -7.00
CA ARG A 445 -26.01 33.28 -8.18
C ARG A 445 -24.67 33.06 -8.85
N LEU A 446 -23.58 32.90 -8.09
CA LEU A 446 -22.24 32.69 -8.63
C LEU A 446 -22.14 31.34 -9.37
N ARG A 447 -22.62 30.24 -8.77
CA ARG A 447 -22.65 28.92 -9.44
C ARG A 447 -23.44 28.97 -10.75
N ASN A 448 -24.64 29.54 -10.69
CA ASN A 448 -25.49 29.70 -11.85
C ASN A 448 -24.87 30.62 -12.92
N GLY A 449 -24.21 31.71 -12.50
CA GLY A 449 -23.52 32.64 -13.38
C GLY A 449 -22.32 32.00 -14.07
N ALA A 450 -21.51 31.24 -13.33
CA ALA A 450 -20.37 30.51 -13.87
C ALA A 450 -20.82 29.44 -14.89
N ALA A 451 -21.88 28.68 -14.57
CA ALA A 451 -22.46 27.72 -15.51
C ALA A 451 -23.02 28.39 -16.78
N ALA A 452 -23.65 29.56 -16.65
CA ALA A 452 -24.14 30.33 -17.79
C ALA A 452 -22.98 30.89 -18.66
N LYS A 453 -21.89 31.36 -18.03
CA LYS A 453 -20.66 31.78 -18.74
C LYS A 453 -20.09 30.61 -19.54
N LEU A 454 -20.04 29.40 -18.96
CA LEU A 454 -19.56 28.18 -19.60
C LEU A 454 -20.46 27.72 -20.77
N SER A 455 -21.78 27.66 -20.56
CA SER A 455 -22.75 27.29 -21.61
C SER A 455 -22.81 28.30 -22.76
N GLY A 456 -22.44 29.56 -22.51
CA GLY A 456 -22.37 30.61 -23.54
C GLY A 456 -21.17 30.51 -24.49
N LEU A 457 -20.22 29.59 -24.25
CA LEU A 457 -19.07 29.39 -25.13
C LEU A 457 -19.46 28.55 -26.35
N GLY A 458 -19.21 29.06 -27.56
CA GLY A 458 -19.54 28.37 -28.82
C GLY A 458 -18.46 27.39 -29.29
N PRO A 459 -18.74 26.55 -30.31
CA PRO A 459 -17.86 25.48 -30.82
C PRO A 459 -16.58 25.95 -31.56
N GLY A 460 -16.21 27.24 -31.46
CA GLY A 460 -14.95 27.81 -31.96
C GLY A 460 -14.28 28.73 -30.93
N THR A 461 -14.60 28.54 -29.65
CA THR A 461 -13.97 29.26 -28.55
C THR A 461 -12.60 28.63 -28.28
N PRO A 462 -11.52 29.42 -28.11
CA PRO A 462 -10.21 28.86 -27.76
C PRO A 462 -10.28 28.10 -26.43
N GLU A 463 -9.63 26.94 -26.39
CA GLU A 463 -9.69 26.01 -25.26
C GLU A 463 -9.30 26.65 -23.92
N ASP A 464 -8.30 27.54 -23.91
CA ASP A 464 -7.90 28.31 -22.71
C ASP A 464 -9.06 29.02 -22.00
N ARG A 465 -10.04 29.52 -22.75
CA ARG A 465 -11.21 30.22 -22.20
C ARG A 465 -12.24 29.23 -21.67
N LEU A 466 -12.38 28.08 -22.32
CA LEU A 466 -13.20 26.98 -21.84
C LEU A 466 -12.61 26.47 -20.52
N LEU A 467 -11.32 26.13 -20.50
CA LEU A 467 -10.62 25.61 -19.33
C LEU A 467 -10.72 26.56 -18.14
N ARG A 468 -10.52 27.88 -18.35
CA ARG A 468 -10.73 28.89 -17.31
C ARG A 468 -12.16 28.89 -16.75
N SER A 469 -13.15 28.77 -17.62
CA SER A 469 -14.56 28.72 -17.22
C SER A 469 -14.89 27.42 -16.49
N LEU A 470 -14.37 26.28 -16.96
CA LEU A 470 -14.49 24.97 -16.33
C LEU A 470 -13.89 24.97 -14.92
N ARG A 471 -12.62 25.39 -14.77
CA ARG A 471 -11.94 25.51 -13.47
C ARG A 471 -12.76 26.33 -12.47
N THR A 472 -13.42 27.38 -12.93
CA THR A 472 -14.25 28.24 -12.08
C THR A 472 -15.53 27.56 -11.64
N VAL A 473 -16.24 26.89 -12.57
CA VAL A 473 -17.46 26.14 -12.25
C VAL A 473 -17.14 25.02 -11.26
N VAL A 474 -16.04 24.30 -11.47
CA VAL A 474 -15.58 23.23 -10.58
C VAL A 474 -15.17 23.77 -9.20
N ALA A 475 -14.39 24.87 -9.14
CA ALA A 475 -14.02 25.49 -7.87
C ALA A 475 -15.26 25.93 -7.06
N LEU A 476 -16.28 26.45 -7.74
CA LEU A 476 -17.57 26.83 -7.16
C LEU A 476 -18.53 25.65 -6.95
N ALA A 477 -18.22 24.44 -7.42
CA ALA A 477 -19.08 23.28 -7.20
C ALA A 477 -19.20 23.00 -5.69
N PRO A 478 -20.41 22.71 -5.18
CA PRO A 478 -20.61 22.43 -3.77
C PRO A 478 -19.76 21.22 -3.32
N PRO A 479 -19.41 21.13 -2.02
CA PRO A 479 -18.72 19.95 -1.48
C PRO A 479 -19.47 18.66 -1.86
N VAL A 480 -18.74 17.57 -2.11
CA VAL A 480 -19.32 16.29 -2.58
C VAL A 480 -20.33 15.72 -1.57
N ASP A 481 -20.09 15.94 -0.27
CA ASP A 481 -20.98 15.48 0.81
C ASP A 481 -22.19 16.40 1.06
N SER A 482 -22.34 17.47 0.26
CA SER A 482 -23.44 18.43 0.44
C SER A 482 -24.62 18.08 -0.47
N ASP A 483 -25.84 18.10 0.09
CA ASP A 483 -27.10 17.91 -0.65
C ASP A 483 -27.44 19.04 -1.63
N LEU A 484 -26.65 20.12 -1.66
CA LEU A 484 -26.90 21.26 -2.55
C LEU A 484 -26.54 20.90 -4.00
N PRO A 485 -27.50 21.02 -4.95
CA PRO A 485 -27.17 20.84 -6.36
C PRO A 485 -26.27 21.98 -6.85
N ILE A 486 -25.38 21.67 -7.80
CA ILE A 486 -24.50 22.68 -8.42
C ILE A 486 -25.30 23.77 -9.14
N ILE A 487 -26.27 23.37 -9.96
CA ILE A 487 -27.22 24.25 -10.67
C ILE A 487 -28.57 23.54 -10.85
N PRO A 488 -29.67 24.28 -11.13
CA PRO A 488 -30.98 23.67 -11.42
C PRO A 488 -30.96 22.74 -12.65
N GLN A 489 -31.78 21.68 -12.62
CA GLN A 489 -31.81 20.62 -13.64
C GLN A 489 -31.94 21.10 -15.08
N GLN A 490 -32.84 22.04 -15.38
CA GLN A 490 -32.97 22.59 -16.74
C GLN A 490 -31.68 23.26 -17.23
N ARG A 491 -30.96 23.95 -16.35
CA ARG A 491 -29.69 24.61 -16.68
C ARG A 491 -28.57 23.59 -16.86
N ALA A 492 -28.54 22.54 -16.06
CA ALA A 492 -27.61 21.42 -16.21
C ALA A 492 -27.75 20.76 -17.59
N ILE A 493 -28.99 20.49 -18.04
CA ILE A 493 -29.24 19.90 -19.36
C ILE A 493 -28.76 20.83 -20.49
N PHE A 494 -29.03 22.13 -20.40
CA PHE A 494 -28.55 23.07 -21.41
C PHE A 494 -27.02 23.17 -21.44
N LEU A 495 -26.38 23.20 -20.26
CA LEU A 495 -24.93 23.19 -20.15
C LEU A 495 -24.33 21.93 -20.79
N LEU A 496 -24.83 20.73 -20.46
CA LEU A 496 -24.36 19.48 -21.04
C LEU A 496 -24.53 19.44 -22.56
N ARG A 497 -25.67 19.92 -23.08
CA ARG A 497 -25.89 20.01 -24.53
C ARG A 497 -24.89 20.93 -25.22
N ASP A 498 -24.56 22.06 -24.61
CA ASP A 498 -23.65 23.03 -25.21
C ASP A 498 -22.19 22.57 -25.10
N LEU A 499 -21.81 21.89 -24.00
CA LEU A 499 -20.53 21.18 -23.87
C LEU A 499 -20.41 20.05 -24.90
N GLN A 500 -21.46 19.25 -25.11
CA GLN A 500 -21.49 18.19 -26.11
C GLN A 500 -21.23 18.73 -27.53
N LYS A 501 -21.79 19.90 -27.87
CA LYS A 501 -21.54 20.55 -29.17
C LYS A 501 -20.10 21.05 -29.31
N TRP A 502 -19.50 21.53 -28.22
CA TRP A 502 -18.11 21.94 -28.22
C TRP A 502 -17.20 20.72 -28.38
N TYR A 503 -17.45 19.66 -27.62
CA TYR A 503 -16.66 18.43 -27.64
C TYR A 503 -16.72 17.70 -29.00
N ALA A 504 -17.86 17.76 -29.68
CA ALA A 504 -18.04 17.17 -31.00
C ALA A 504 -17.44 17.98 -32.16
N SER A 505 -16.77 19.12 -31.90
CA SER A 505 -16.13 19.88 -32.98
C SER A 505 -14.80 19.25 -33.39
N ASP A 506 -14.52 19.19 -34.69
CA ASP A 506 -13.30 18.57 -35.25
C ASP A 506 -11.99 19.21 -34.71
N GLU A 507 -12.04 20.47 -34.27
CA GLU A 507 -10.91 21.18 -33.66
C GLU A 507 -10.67 20.75 -32.20
N ALA A 508 -11.71 20.38 -31.44
CA ALA A 508 -11.58 19.92 -30.06
C ALA A 508 -11.10 18.46 -29.97
N ALA A 509 -11.46 17.62 -30.95
CA ALA A 509 -11.13 16.19 -30.95
C ALA A 509 -9.64 15.88 -31.25
N GLN A 510 -8.89 16.82 -31.84
CA GLN A 510 -7.48 16.62 -32.19
C GLN A 510 -6.49 17.18 -31.14
N ASP A 511 -6.93 18.14 -30.32
CA ASP A 511 -6.05 18.94 -29.44
C ASP A 511 -6.53 19.04 -27.97
N SER A 512 -7.58 18.31 -27.54
CA SER A 512 -8.10 18.43 -26.16
C SER A 512 -7.02 18.17 -25.11
N ASP A 513 -6.78 19.17 -24.27
CA ASP A 513 -5.83 19.13 -23.17
C ASP A 513 -6.26 18.11 -22.11
N GLU A 514 -5.29 17.40 -21.51
CA GLU A 514 -5.53 16.40 -20.46
C GLU A 514 -6.28 17.01 -19.26
N GLU A 515 -6.01 18.30 -18.98
CA GLU A 515 -6.71 19.02 -17.91
C GLU A 515 -8.17 19.28 -18.24
N THR A 516 -8.51 19.61 -19.49
CA THR A 516 -9.91 19.84 -19.90
C THR A 516 -10.75 18.59 -19.61
N SER A 517 -10.25 17.42 -20.02
CA SER A 517 -10.90 16.13 -19.77
C SER A 517 -11.03 15.81 -18.27
N THR A 518 -10.02 16.15 -17.47
CA THR A 518 -10.05 15.95 -16.02
C THR A 518 -11.09 16.84 -15.35
N ARG A 519 -11.16 18.13 -15.72
CA ARG A 519 -12.18 19.07 -15.19
C ARG A 519 -13.59 18.74 -15.65
N LEU A 520 -13.75 18.17 -16.86
CA LEU A 520 -15.05 17.66 -17.31
C LEU A 520 -15.52 16.49 -16.45
N ALA A 521 -14.65 15.53 -16.14
CA ALA A 521 -14.98 14.43 -15.24
C ALA A 521 -15.39 14.94 -13.84
N GLU A 522 -14.64 15.89 -13.27
CA GLU A 522 -14.99 16.54 -11.99
C GLU A 522 -16.35 17.24 -12.04
N LEU A 523 -16.64 17.94 -13.13
CA LEU A 523 -17.93 18.60 -13.32
C LEU A 523 -19.08 17.58 -13.44
N PHE A 524 -18.87 16.47 -14.14
CA PHE A 524 -19.89 15.43 -14.31
C PHE A 524 -20.26 14.75 -12.99
N ILE A 525 -19.33 14.58 -12.05
CA ILE A 525 -19.63 14.08 -10.69
C ILE A 525 -20.73 14.93 -10.03
N HIS A 526 -20.72 16.25 -10.26
CA HIS A 526 -21.72 17.16 -9.70
C HIS A 526 -22.97 17.32 -10.56
N LEU A 527 -22.89 17.15 -11.89
CA LEU A 527 -24.04 17.29 -12.78
C LEU A 527 -24.89 16.02 -12.85
N LEU A 528 -24.28 14.84 -12.78
CA LEU A 528 -24.96 13.55 -12.93
C LEU A 528 -26.10 13.34 -11.91
N PRO A 529 -25.91 13.61 -10.59
CA PRO A 529 -27.01 13.52 -9.62
C PRO A 529 -28.18 14.46 -9.92
N VAL A 530 -27.95 15.56 -10.64
CA VAL A 530 -28.99 16.55 -10.99
C VAL A 530 -29.80 16.11 -12.20
N VAL A 531 -29.18 15.43 -13.16
CA VAL A 531 -29.80 15.06 -14.44
C VAL A 531 -30.26 13.59 -14.53
N GLN A 532 -29.99 12.78 -13.50
CA GLN A 532 -30.31 11.34 -13.45
C GLN A 532 -31.75 10.96 -13.85
N ASP A 533 -32.74 11.83 -13.60
CA ASP A 533 -34.15 11.56 -13.87
C ASP A 533 -34.58 11.89 -15.31
N VAL A 534 -33.71 12.48 -16.12
CA VAL A 534 -34.01 12.92 -17.48
C VAL A 534 -33.30 12.03 -18.48
N GLN A 535 -34.06 11.34 -19.32
CA GLN A 535 -33.49 10.56 -20.43
C GLN A 535 -33.03 11.48 -21.57
N GLY A 536 -31.89 11.18 -22.18
CA GLY A 536 -31.41 11.88 -23.37
C GLY A 536 -29.91 11.73 -23.64
N SER A 537 -29.46 12.31 -24.76
CA SER A 537 -28.09 12.20 -25.28
C SER A 537 -26.98 12.76 -24.38
N HIS A 538 -27.35 13.43 -23.29
CA HIS A 538 -26.40 13.98 -22.33
C HIS A 538 -25.82 12.90 -21.43
N ILE A 539 -26.57 11.83 -21.13
CA ILE A 539 -26.04 10.65 -20.42
C ILE A 539 -25.07 9.92 -21.35
N ASP A 540 -25.44 9.72 -22.62
CA ASP A 540 -24.55 9.13 -23.62
C ASP A 540 -23.24 9.91 -23.74
N PHE A 541 -23.30 11.24 -23.77
CA PHE A 541 -22.12 12.11 -23.78
C PHE A 541 -21.22 11.91 -22.56
N ILE A 542 -21.78 11.79 -21.36
CA ILE A 542 -21.00 11.53 -20.14
C ILE A 542 -20.28 10.17 -20.26
N PHE A 543 -21.00 9.12 -20.69
CA PHE A 543 -20.43 7.80 -20.91
C PHE A 543 -19.31 7.81 -21.97
N ASP A 544 -19.58 8.37 -23.15
CA ASP A 544 -18.61 8.46 -24.25
C ASP A 544 -17.32 9.16 -23.79
N THR A 545 -17.46 10.24 -23.02
CA THR A 545 -16.32 11.02 -22.52
C THR A 545 -15.49 10.21 -21.52
N PHE A 546 -16.13 9.59 -20.52
CA PHE A 546 -15.35 8.89 -19.49
C PHE A 546 -14.79 7.55 -20.01
N GLU A 547 -15.49 6.84 -20.90
CA GLU A 547 -14.97 5.62 -21.53
C GLU A 547 -13.71 5.94 -22.36
N MET A 548 -13.75 7.00 -23.18
CA MET A 548 -12.58 7.46 -23.92
C MET A 548 -11.44 7.88 -22.99
N ASN A 549 -11.73 8.56 -21.88
CA ASN A 549 -10.72 8.92 -20.90
C ASN A 549 -10.09 7.69 -20.23
N LEU A 550 -10.88 6.68 -19.87
CA LEU A 550 -10.39 5.45 -19.25
C LEU A 550 -9.50 4.64 -20.21
N GLU A 551 -9.78 4.68 -21.52
CA GLU A 551 -8.92 4.08 -22.56
C GLU A 551 -7.56 4.79 -22.69
N LEU A 552 -7.52 6.12 -22.52
CA LEU A 552 -6.31 6.93 -22.67
C LEU A 552 -5.45 6.99 -21.41
N CYS A 553 -6.06 6.82 -20.24
CA CYS A 553 -5.37 6.90 -18.95
C CYS A 553 -4.55 5.64 -18.63
N SER A 554 -3.46 5.78 -17.86
CA SER A 554 -2.68 4.63 -17.40
C SER A 554 -2.02 4.90 -16.06
N LEU A 555 -2.05 3.92 -15.15
CA LEU A 555 -1.30 3.98 -13.89
C LEU A 555 0.22 4.06 -14.08
N GLN A 556 0.73 3.67 -15.26
CA GLN A 556 2.14 3.75 -15.59
C GLN A 556 2.59 5.18 -15.92
N ASN A 557 1.67 6.02 -16.41
CA ASN A 557 1.95 7.41 -16.78
C ASN A 557 1.49 8.35 -15.66
N GLU A 558 2.45 8.97 -14.96
CA GLU A 558 2.15 9.84 -13.81
C GLU A 558 1.35 11.10 -14.16
N ALA A 559 1.40 11.56 -15.42
CA ALA A 559 0.64 12.72 -15.88
C ALA A 559 -0.87 12.46 -15.92
N THR A 560 -1.29 11.24 -16.28
CA THR A 560 -2.70 10.88 -16.45
C THR A 560 -3.34 10.31 -15.18
N VAL A 561 -2.59 10.13 -14.09
CA VAL A 561 -3.10 9.56 -12.82
C VAL A 561 -4.23 10.40 -12.22
N ALA A 562 -4.13 11.74 -12.27
CA ALA A 562 -5.20 12.61 -11.79
C ALA A 562 -6.48 12.50 -12.64
N GLN A 563 -6.32 12.43 -13.97
CA GLN A 563 -7.44 12.20 -14.90
C GLN A 563 -8.10 10.84 -14.62
N LEU A 564 -7.30 9.78 -14.46
CA LEU A 564 -7.78 8.45 -14.13
C LEU A 564 -8.61 8.47 -12.84
N TYR A 565 -8.09 9.09 -11.79
CA TYR A 565 -8.76 9.19 -10.50
C TYR A 565 -10.16 9.81 -10.62
N GLN A 566 -10.30 10.94 -11.31
CA GLN A 566 -11.60 11.60 -11.44
C GLN A 566 -12.58 10.79 -12.30
N ASN A 567 -12.10 10.08 -13.33
CA ASN A 567 -12.96 9.20 -14.13
C ASN A 567 -13.38 7.95 -13.34
N LEU A 568 -12.51 7.38 -12.49
CA LEU A 568 -12.88 6.29 -11.58
C LEU A 568 -13.94 6.74 -10.56
N ARG A 569 -13.81 7.95 -10.00
CA ARG A 569 -14.82 8.53 -9.10
C ARG A 569 -16.16 8.80 -9.80
N LEU A 570 -16.11 9.27 -11.04
CA LEU A 570 -17.31 9.44 -11.86
C LEU A 570 -18.00 8.10 -12.12
N LEU A 571 -17.22 7.06 -12.43
CA LEU A 571 -17.74 5.71 -12.63
C LEU A 571 -18.38 5.15 -11.36
N ASP A 572 -17.75 5.35 -10.20
CA ASP A 572 -18.30 4.98 -8.90
C ASP A 572 -19.62 5.71 -8.60
N THR A 573 -19.65 7.03 -8.83
CA THR A 573 -20.87 7.84 -8.70
C THR A 573 -21.98 7.36 -9.63
N MET A 574 -21.65 7.02 -10.88
CA MET A 574 -22.59 6.47 -11.86
C MET A 574 -23.16 5.13 -11.40
N ARG A 575 -22.31 4.22 -10.92
CA ARG A 575 -22.70 2.91 -10.36
C ARG A 575 -23.67 3.07 -9.19
N ASP A 576 -23.32 3.88 -8.20
CA ASP A 576 -24.14 4.11 -7.01
C ASP A 576 -25.51 4.74 -7.36
N LEU A 577 -25.55 5.68 -8.30
CA LEU A 577 -26.81 6.24 -8.79
C LEU A 577 -27.64 5.24 -9.61
N ALA A 578 -27.01 4.44 -10.49
CA ALA A 578 -27.69 3.42 -11.28
C ALA A 578 -28.32 2.32 -10.41
N SER A 579 -27.75 2.02 -9.25
CA SER A 579 -28.34 1.07 -8.29
C SER A 579 -29.68 1.55 -7.68
N ARG A 580 -29.90 2.87 -7.66
CA ARG A 580 -31.07 3.53 -7.04
C ARG A 580 -32.05 4.14 -8.04
N ASN A 581 -31.62 4.40 -9.28
CA ASN A 581 -32.40 5.08 -10.31
C ASN A 581 -32.65 4.18 -11.54
N ALA A 582 -33.92 3.89 -11.83
CA ALA A 582 -34.31 3.03 -12.94
C ALA A 582 -33.91 3.57 -14.32
N ASN A 583 -33.89 4.89 -14.52
CA ASN A 583 -33.49 5.48 -15.80
C ASN A 583 -32.00 5.26 -16.06
N LEU A 584 -31.15 5.54 -15.08
CA LEU A 584 -29.71 5.31 -15.20
C LEU A 584 -29.36 3.83 -15.25
N HIS A 585 -30.14 2.98 -14.58
CA HIS A 585 -29.95 1.54 -14.62
C HIS A 585 -30.02 0.97 -16.05
N ASP A 586 -30.91 1.48 -16.90
CA ASP A 586 -31.01 1.00 -18.29
C ASP A 586 -29.75 1.31 -19.10
N TYR A 587 -29.20 2.53 -18.98
CA TYR A 587 -27.92 2.90 -19.60
C TYR A 587 -26.74 2.08 -19.02
N TRP A 588 -26.71 1.95 -17.70
CA TRP A 588 -25.66 1.21 -17.00
C TRP A 588 -25.64 -0.26 -17.41
N LYS A 589 -26.80 -0.91 -17.51
CA LYS A 589 -26.89 -2.32 -17.90
C LYS A 589 -26.25 -2.59 -19.26
N ASP A 590 -26.42 -1.69 -20.22
CA ASP A 590 -25.91 -1.87 -21.58
C ASP A 590 -24.43 -1.47 -21.70
N ARG A 591 -23.97 -0.45 -20.97
CA ARG A 591 -22.60 0.12 -21.10
C ARG A 591 -21.60 -0.28 -20.01
N SER A 592 -22.07 -0.82 -18.89
CA SER A 592 -21.21 -1.19 -17.74
C SER A 592 -20.13 -2.19 -18.12
N VAL A 593 -20.39 -3.10 -19.06
CA VAL A 593 -19.41 -4.11 -19.49
C VAL A 593 -18.13 -3.45 -20.01
N THR A 594 -18.24 -2.52 -20.96
CA THR A 594 -17.09 -1.80 -21.52
C THR A 594 -16.34 -1.02 -20.44
N SER A 595 -17.07 -0.26 -19.62
CA SER A 595 -16.48 0.56 -18.56
C SER A 595 -15.73 -0.29 -17.53
N VAL A 596 -16.31 -1.42 -17.13
CA VAL A 596 -15.70 -2.36 -16.19
C VAL A 596 -14.50 -3.05 -16.82
N ASP A 597 -14.56 -3.45 -18.08
CA ASP A 597 -13.43 -4.07 -18.78
C ASP A 597 -12.21 -3.14 -18.84
N LEU A 598 -12.41 -1.82 -19.03
CA LEU A 598 -11.32 -0.84 -18.94
C LEU A 598 -10.71 -0.78 -17.53
N VAL A 599 -11.53 -0.81 -16.48
CA VAL A 599 -11.05 -0.85 -15.09
C VAL A 599 -10.31 -2.16 -14.80
N ARG A 600 -10.77 -3.28 -15.37
CA ARG A 600 -10.11 -4.58 -15.27
C ARG A 600 -8.74 -4.56 -15.91
N ASP A 601 -8.58 -3.94 -17.07
CA ASP A 601 -7.28 -3.80 -17.74
C ASP A 601 -6.30 -2.99 -16.89
N GLN A 602 -6.76 -1.91 -16.24
CA GLN A 602 -5.94 -1.17 -15.27
C GLN A 602 -5.52 -2.05 -14.09
N PHE A 603 -6.43 -2.87 -13.54
CA PHE A 603 -6.10 -3.81 -12.46
C PHE A 603 -5.08 -4.88 -12.89
N LEU A 604 -5.21 -5.42 -14.10
CA LEU A 604 -4.26 -6.40 -14.64
C LEU A 604 -2.88 -5.81 -14.95
N SER A 605 -2.78 -4.50 -15.16
CA SER A 605 -1.51 -3.80 -15.37
C SER A 605 -0.70 -3.55 -14.09
N LEU A 606 -1.30 -3.73 -12.90
CA LEU A 606 -0.67 -3.47 -11.61
C LEU A 606 0.69 -4.18 -11.37
N PRO A 607 0.92 -5.44 -11.82
CA PRO A 607 2.23 -6.09 -11.67
C PRO A 607 3.38 -5.39 -12.39
N GLU A 608 3.09 -4.50 -13.34
CA GLU A 608 4.09 -3.79 -14.14
C GLU A 608 4.58 -2.51 -13.46
N LEU A 609 3.95 -2.09 -12.36
CA LEU A 609 4.31 -0.89 -11.62
C LEU A 609 5.59 -1.10 -10.81
N GLN A 610 6.58 -0.23 -11.02
CA GLN A 610 7.85 -0.26 -10.28
C GLN A 610 7.74 0.37 -8.88
N SER A 611 6.91 1.41 -8.74
CA SER A 611 6.68 2.13 -7.48
C SER A 611 5.23 2.59 -7.40
N ILE A 612 4.67 2.50 -6.19
CA ILE A 612 3.31 2.95 -5.89
C ILE A 612 3.41 4.20 -5.03
N SER A 613 3.10 5.35 -5.63
CA SER A 613 2.94 6.62 -4.93
C SER A 613 1.52 6.76 -4.36
N ALA A 614 1.28 7.71 -3.46
CA ALA A 614 -0.05 7.91 -2.88
C ALA A 614 -1.13 8.23 -3.94
N PRO A 615 -0.86 9.04 -5.00
CA PRO A 615 -1.81 9.22 -6.12
C PRO A 615 -2.20 7.90 -6.81
N LYS A 616 -1.22 7.01 -7.07
CA LYS A 616 -1.49 5.69 -7.68
C LYS A 616 -2.28 4.81 -6.73
N GLN A 617 -1.96 4.83 -5.43
CA GLN A 617 -2.70 4.08 -4.42
C GLN A 617 -4.17 4.50 -4.36
N ALA A 618 -4.47 5.80 -4.40
CA ALA A 618 -5.85 6.29 -4.42
C ALA A 618 -6.66 5.78 -5.62
N CYS A 619 -6.02 5.66 -6.80
CA CYS A 619 -6.65 5.01 -7.95
C CYS A 619 -6.84 3.51 -7.73
N ILE A 620 -5.84 2.81 -7.18
CA ILE A 620 -5.91 1.37 -6.88
C ILE A 620 -7.08 1.07 -5.93
N ASP A 621 -7.27 1.88 -4.90
CA ASP A 621 -8.35 1.70 -3.92
C ASP A 621 -9.73 1.80 -4.60
N LEU A 622 -9.92 2.77 -5.51
CA LEU A 622 -11.14 2.89 -6.31
C LEU A 622 -11.32 1.73 -7.29
N ILE A 623 -10.25 1.28 -7.96
CA ILE A 623 -10.29 0.13 -8.87
C ILE A 623 -10.72 -1.14 -8.12
N VAL A 624 -10.15 -1.37 -6.94
CA VAL A 624 -10.48 -2.48 -6.03
C VAL A 624 -11.96 -2.45 -5.68
N GLU A 625 -12.50 -1.30 -5.30
CA GLU A 625 -13.90 -1.15 -4.93
C GLU A 625 -14.86 -1.34 -6.12
N LEU A 626 -14.52 -0.78 -7.29
CA LEU A 626 -15.30 -0.92 -8.52
C LEU A 626 -15.35 -2.38 -9.00
N ILE A 627 -14.25 -3.11 -8.91
CA ILE A 627 -14.20 -4.53 -9.33
C ILE A 627 -14.97 -5.41 -8.35
N ARG A 628 -14.94 -5.11 -7.04
CA ARG A 628 -15.58 -5.91 -5.99
C ARG A 628 -17.09 -6.05 -6.20
N GLU A 629 -17.76 -5.01 -6.67
CA GLU A 629 -19.23 -4.95 -6.76
C GLU A 629 -19.80 -5.27 -8.15
N THR A 630 -18.99 -5.19 -9.22
CA THR A 630 -19.52 -5.12 -10.60
C THR A 630 -19.29 -6.39 -11.45
N SER A 631 -18.68 -7.44 -10.91
CA SER A 631 -18.23 -8.58 -11.73
C SER A 631 -19.27 -9.70 -11.92
N ASP A 632 -20.17 -9.56 -12.89
CA ASP A 632 -21.02 -10.68 -13.36
C ASP A 632 -20.37 -11.47 -14.51
N THR A 633 -19.53 -10.82 -15.33
CA THR A 633 -18.82 -11.48 -16.44
C THR A 633 -17.49 -12.07 -15.96
N PRO A 634 -17.29 -13.41 -16.04
CA PRO A 634 -16.05 -14.03 -15.60
C PRO A 634 -14.88 -13.71 -16.54
N PHE A 635 -13.70 -13.53 -15.96
CA PHE A 635 -12.46 -13.37 -16.71
C PHE A 635 -12.12 -14.63 -17.49
N LYS A 636 -11.57 -14.47 -18.70
CA LYS A 636 -11.00 -15.60 -19.45
C LYS A 636 -9.72 -16.06 -18.76
N LEU A 637 -9.72 -17.29 -18.24
CA LEU A 637 -8.61 -17.82 -17.44
C LEU A 637 -7.25 -17.73 -18.14
N GLN A 638 -7.16 -18.10 -19.42
CA GLN A 638 -5.89 -18.13 -20.16
C GLN A 638 -5.26 -16.75 -20.34
N ALA A 639 -6.06 -15.68 -20.49
CA ALA A 639 -5.54 -14.33 -20.69
C ALA A 639 -5.14 -13.64 -19.37
N THR A 640 -5.78 -14.02 -18.26
CA THR A 640 -5.77 -13.23 -17.02
C THR A 640 -5.02 -13.92 -15.88
N ALA A 641 -4.81 -15.23 -15.95
CA ALA A 641 -4.10 -15.98 -14.91
C ALA A 641 -2.67 -15.47 -14.67
N GLY A 642 -1.96 -15.04 -15.72
CA GLY A 642 -0.59 -14.52 -15.60
C GLY A 642 -0.49 -13.32 -14.64
N PRO A 643 -1.14 -12.19 -14.95
CA PRO A 643 -1.16 -11.03 -14.06
C PRO A 643 -1.77 -11.31 -12.69
N LEU A 644 -2.91 -12.01 -12.61
CA LEU A 644 -3.58 -12.30 -11.34
C LEU A 644 -2.70 -13.14 -10.41
N CYS A 645 -1.99 -14.15 -10.93
CA CYS A 645 -1.06 -14.95 -10.13
C CYS A 645 0.12 -14.12 -9.61
N LYS A 646 0.64 -13.17 -10.41
CA LYS A 646 1.67 -12.24 -9.93
C LYS A 646 1.14 -11.37 -8.79
N LEU A 647 -0.06 -10.81 -8.94
CA LEU A 647 -0.69 -9.99 -7.89
C LEU A 647 -0.92 -10.75 -6.60
N LEU A 648 -1.26 -12.04 -6.65
CA LEU A 648 -1.43 -12.86 -5.46
C LEU A 648 -0.17 -12.87 -4.57
N VAL A 649 1.02 -12.92 -5.15
CA VAL A 649 2.27 -13.16 -4.40
C VAL A 649 3.13 -11.90 -4.24
N GLN A 650 3.05 -10.97 -5.19
CA GLN A 650 3.92 -9.79 -5.27
C GLN A 650 3.26 -8.49 -4.80
N SER A 651 1.92 -8.44 -4.72
CA SER A 651 1.23 -7.21 -4.36
C SER A 651 1.51 -6.77 -2.92
N PRO A 652 1.76 -5.47 -2.67
CA PRO A 652 1.89 -4.95 -1.32
C PRO A 652 0.54 -4.74 -0.61
N SER A 653 -0.59 -4.81 -1.33
CA SER A 653 -1.93 -4.63 -0.75
C SER A 653 -2.65 -5.96 -0.58
N HIS A 654 -3.08 -6.23 0.66
CA HIS A 654 -3.89 -7.41 0.99
C HIS A 654 -5.19 -7.46 0.18
N GLU A 655 -5.88 -6.33 0.01
CA GLU A 655 -7.14 -6.29 -0.73
C GLU A 655 -6.95 -6.67 -2.20
N VAL A 656 -5.85 -6.21 -2.81
CA VAL A 656 -5.47 -6.59 -4.18
C VAL A 656 -5.22 -8.09 -4.28
N GLN A 657 -4.58 -8.73 -3.29
CA GLN A 657 -4.39 -10.19 -3.27
C GLN A 657 -5.74 -10.92 -3.20
N VAL A 658 -6.64 -10.51 -2.30
CA VAL A 658 -7.96 -11.13 -2.12
C VAL A 658 -8.82 -10.99 -3.36
N ILE A 659 -8.88 -9.80 -3.95
CA ILE A 659 -9.61 -9.58 -5.22
C ILE A 659 -9.00 -10.42 -6.33
N SER A 660 -7.67 -10.44 -6.47
CA SER A 660 -7.01 -11.27 -7.48
C SER A 660 -7.38 -12.74 -7.35
N TYR A 661 -7.47 -13.26 -6.12
CA TYR A 661 -7.93 -14.62 -5.85
C TYR A 661 -9.39 -14.82 -6.25
N ARG A 662 -10.30 -13.89 -5.90
CA ARG A 662 -11.73 -13.98 -6.25
C ARG A 662 -11.92 -14.01 -7.76
N LEU A 663 -11.24 -13.13 -8.48
CA LEU A 663 -11.29 -13.05 -9.93
C LEU A 663 -10.75 -14.33 -10.58
N LEU A 664 -9.60 -14.83 -10.09
CA LEU A 664 -9.00 -16.07 -10.56
C LEU A 664 -9.92 -17.27 -10.29
N SER A 665 -10.50 -17.37 -9.08
CA SER A 665 -11.45 -18.42 -8.72
C SER A 665 -12.71 -18.40 -9.59
N GLY A 666 -13.24 -17.21 -9.88
CA GLY A 666 -14.36 -17.05 -10.82
C GLY A 666 -14.02 -17.54 -12.23
N ALA A 667 -12.85 -17.15 -12.74
CA ALA A 667 -12.35 -17.60 -14.04
C ALA A 667 -12.13 -19.13 -14.10
N ILE A 668 -11.59 -19.73 -13.03
CA ILE A 668 -11.39 -21.18 -12.92
C ILE A 668 -12.73 -21.90 -12.93
N ARG A 669 -13.71 -21.45 -12.13
CA ARG A 669 -15.03 -22.08 -12.05
C ARG A 669 -15.73 -22.08 -13.40
N GLU A 670 -15.65 -21.00 -14.17
CA GLU A 670 -16.25 -20.96 -15.49
C GLU A 670 -15.53 -21.87 -16.49
N HIS A 671 -14.19 -21.85 -16.50
CA HIS A 671 -13.38 -22.75 -17.33
C HIS A 671 -13.66 -24.24 -17.04
N VAL A 672 -13.82 -24.60 -15.76
CA VAL A 672 -14.17 -25.97 -15.37
C VAL A 672 -15.57 -26.35 -15.87
N LYS A 673 -16.56 -25.46 -15.79
CA LYS A 673 -17.90 -25.73 -16.36
C LYS A 673 -17.83 -25.98 -17.86
N GLU A 674 -17.09 -25.16 -18.59
CA GLU A 674 -16.87 -25.35 -20.04
C GLU A 674 -16.26 -26.72 -20.33
N LEU A 675 -15.20 -27.10 -19.60
CA LEU A 675 -14.56 -28.41 -19.73
C LEU A 675 -15.50 -29.57 -19.43
N VAL A 676 -16.36 -29.44 -18.42
CA VAL A 676 -17.34 -30.48 -18.07
C VAL A 676 -18.35 -30.65 -19.20
N VAL A 677 -18.86 -29.56 -19.77
CA VAL A 677 -19.79 -29.60 -20.92
C VAL A 677 -19.09 -30.22 -22.13
N GLU A 678 -17.87 -29.79 -22.47
CA GLU A 678 -17.08 -30.37 -23.57
C GLU A 678 -16.86 -31.87 -23.36
N SER A 679 -16.50 -32.29 -22.14
CA SER A 679 -16.28 -33.71 -21.80
C SER A 679 -17.53 -34.58 -21.95
N ALA A 680 -18.72 -33.99 -21.76
CA ALA A 680 -19.99 -34.70 -21.86
C ALA A 680 -20.48 -34.82 -23.31
N VAL A 681 -20.19 -33.81 -24.15
CA VAL A 681 -20.62 -33.76 -25.55
C VAL A 681 -19.68 -34.56 -26.46
N ASP A 682 -18.36 -34.40 -26.30
CA ASP A 682 -17.38 -35.06 -27.15
C ASP A 682 -16.13 -35.47 -26.35
N ARG A 683 -16.06 -36.76 -26.01
CA ARG A 683 -14.91 -37.34 -25.28
C ARG A 683 -13.62 -37.36 -26.11
N GLU A 684 -13.71 -37.29 -27.44
CA GLU A 684 -12.54 -37.28 -28.33
C GLU A 684 -11.99 -35.86 -28.52
N ALA A 685 -12.83 -34.82 -28.41
CA ALA A 685 -12.39 -33.42 -28.46
C ALA A 685 -11.32 -33.09 -27.41
N LEU A 686 -11.45 -33.61 -26.19
CA LEU A 686 -10.46 -33.43 -25.12
C LEU A 686 -9.17 -34.26 -25.31
N ALA A 687 -9.17 -35.23 -26.22
CA ALA A 687 -7.99 -36.03 -26.56
C ALA A 687 -7.08 -35.36 -27.59
N THR A 688 -7.54 -34.28 -28.25
CA THR A 688 -6.74 -33.47 -29.16
C THR A 688 -5.64 -32.69 -28.43
N GLU A 689 -4.59 -32.23 -29.14
CA GLU A 689 -3.54 -31.41 -28.54
C GLU A 689 -4.09 -30.12 -27.91
N GLU A 690 -5.11 -29.51 -28.51
CA GLU A 690 -5.77 -28.32 -27.97
C GLU A 690 -6.60 -28.63 -26.72
N GLY A 691 -7.36 -29.73 -26.74
CA GLY A 691 -8.09 -30.22 -25.57
C GLY A 691 -7.18 -30.55 -24.38
N GLN A 692 -6.04 -31.19 -24.64
CA GLN A 692 -5.03 -31.46 -23.61
C GLN A 692 -4.36 -30.21 -23.07
N LYS A 693 -4.26 -29.12 -23.86
CA LYS A 693 -3.78 -27.82 -23.35
C LYS A 693 -4.81 -27.17 -22.41
N LYS A 694 -6.11 -27.30 -22.69
CA LYS A 694 -7.18 -26.77 -21.81
C LYS A 694 -7.26 -27.50 -20.46
N LEU A 695 -6.83 -28.76 -20.41
CA LEU A 695 -6.77 -29.59 -19.20
C LEU A 695 -5.50 -29.38 -18.36
N LYS A 696 -4.74 -28.30 -18.62
CA LYS A 696 -3.57 -27.92 -17.83
C LYS A 696 -3.87 -26.77 -16.88
N LEU A 697 -3.22 -26.78 -15.73
CA LEU A 697 -3.15 -25.67 -14.80
C LEU A 697 -2.38 -24.49 -15.44
N PRO A 698 -2.80 -23.23 -15.20
CA PRO A 698 -2.06 -22.06 -15.67
C PRO A 698 -0.60 -22.07 -15.18
N GLU A 699 0.36 -21.82 -16.08
CA GLU A 699 1.79 -21.89 -15.74
C GLU A 699 2.20 -20.93 -14.62
N ALA A 700 1.63 -19.71 -14.61
CA ALA A 700 1.87 -18.73 -13.55
C ALA A 700 1.34 -19.20 -12.19
N LEU A 701 0.21 -19.93 -12.17
CA LEU A 701 -0.34 -20.50 -10.94
C LEU A 701 0.58 -21.62 -10.40
N VAL A 702 1.09 -22.45 -11.30
CA VAL A 702 2.05 -23.50 -10.94
C VAL A 702 3.35 -22.90 -10.40
N ALA A 703 3.85 -21.82 -11.01
CA ALA A 703 5.05 -21.13 -10.56
C ALA A 703 4.91 -20.64 -9.10
N ASN A 704 3.75 -20.08 -8.73
CA ASN A 704 3.49 -19.61 -7.36
C ASN A 704 3.56 -20.71 -6.30
N ILE A 705 3.28 -21.96 -6.65
CA ILE A 705 3.20 -23.09 -5.71
C ILE A 705 4.37 -24.07 -5.82
N SER A 706 5.33 -23.82 -6.71
CA SER A 706 6.41 -24.78 -6.99
C SER A 706 7.39 -24.93 -5.83
N ASP A 707 7.72 -23.84 -5.14
CA ASP A 707 8.73 -23.84 -4.09
C ASP A 707 8.10 -23.99 -2.68
N SER A 708 8.72 -24.84 -1.84
CA SER A 708 8.32 -25.00 -0.44
C SER A 708 8.77 -23.81 0.41
N LEU A 709 7.89 -23.33 1.31
CA LEU A 709 8.22 -22.28 2.29
C LEU A 709 8.81 -22.86 3.59
N SER A 710 8.98 -24.18 3.69
CA SER A 710 9.50 -24.84 4.90
C SER A 710 10.87 -24.31 5.35
N GLY A 711 11.74 -23.93 4.41
CA GLY A 711 13.05 -23.34 4.70
C GLY A 711 13.03 -21.86 5.11
N GLN A 712 11.88 -21.18 5.03
CA GLN A 712 11.74 -19.73 5.26
C GLN A 712 11.01 -19.42 6.58
N LEU A 713 10.83 -20.41 7.45
CA LEU A 713 10.06 -20.29 8.70
C LEU A 713 10.52 -19.18 9.64
N ASP A 714 11.83 -18.93 9.73
CA ASP A 714 12.37 -17.85 10.58
C ASP A 714 12.05 -16.49 9.96
N LEU A 715 12.19 -16.37 8.64
CA LEU A 715 11.81 -15.16 7.89
C LEU A 715 10.32 -14.84 8.06
N LEU A 716 9.43 -15.85 8.04
CA LEU A 716 7.99 -15.64 8.25
C LEU A 716 7.62 -15.18 9.67
N VAL A 717 8.48 -15.47 10.67
CA VAL A 717 8.28 -14.99 12.04
C VAL A 717 8.64 -13.51 12.13
N ASP A 718 9.76 -13.11 11.52
CA ASP A 718 10.33 -11.78 11.71
C ASP A 718 9.85 -10.74 10.68
N ASP A 719 9.47 -11.17 9.47
CA ASP A 719 9.15 -10.28 8.35
C ASP A 719 7.66 -10.36 7.93
N SER A 720 6.96 -9.22 8.01
CA SER A 720 5.57 -9.10 7.58
C SER A 720 5.40 -9.21 6.06
N VAL A 721 6.39 -8.79 5.27
CA VAL A 721 6.34 -8.88 3.80
C VAL A 721 6.41 -10.35 3.39
N ALA A 722 7.32 -11.13 3.98
CA ALA A 722 7.37 -12.56 3.77
C ALA A 722 6.05 -13.27 4.14
N ARG A 723 5.39 -12.86 5.24
CA ARG A 723 4.06 -13.38 5.58
C ARG A 723 3.00 -13.07 4.52
N ARG A 724 3.01 -11.87 3.96
CA ARG A 724 2.11 -11.45 2.88
C ARG A 724 2.34 -12.27 1.60
N THR A 725 3.59 -12.54 1.25
CA THR A 725 3.95 -13.42 0.13
C THR A 725 3.47 -14.86 0.38
N ALA A 726 3.65 -15.38 1.60
CA ALA A 726 3.16 -16.70 1.99
C ALA A 726 1.62 -16.80 1.98
N PHE A 727 0.92 -15.73 2.31
CA PHE A 727 -0.53 -15.64 2.13
C PHE A 727 -0.93 -15.86 0.67
N GLY A 728 -0.24 -15.18 -0.27
CA GLY A 728 -0.39 -15.38 -1.71
C GLY A 728 -0.15 -16.82 -2.18
N TYR A 729 0.85 -17.49 -1.59
CA TYR A 729 1.12 -18.91 -1.82
C TYR A 729 -0.07 -19.80 -1.42
N PHE A 730 -0.67 -19.56 -0.24
CA PHE A 730 -1.84 -20.33 0.19
C PHE A 730 -3.06 -20.04 -0.65
N LEU A 731 -3.32 -18.79 -1.04
CA LEU A 731 -4.40 -18.44 -1.98
C LEU A 731 -4.22 -19.15 -3.33
N SER A 732 -2.97 -19.27 -3.80
CA SER A 732 -2.65 -20.00 -5.04
C SER A 732 -2.99 -21.49 -4.91
N TRP A 733 -2.70 -22.13 -3.77
CA TRP A 733 -3.12 -23.51 -3.51
C TRP A 733 -4.64 -23.67 -3.42
N ILE A 734 -5.35 -22.74 -2.77
CA ILE A 734 -6.81 -22.76 -2.74
C ILE A 734 -7.35 -22.67 -4.17
N ALA A 735 -6.80 -21.78 -5.01
CA ALA A 735 -7.18 -21.66 -6.42
C ALA A 735 -6.89 -22.94 -7.23
N VAL A 736 -5.80 -23.67 -6.93
CA VAL A 736 -5.60 -25.01 -7.53
C VAL A 736 -6.70 -25.97 -7.12
N PHE A 737 -7.10 -25.98 -5.84
CA PHE A 737 -8.18 -26.85 -5.38
C PHE A 737 -9.56 -26.47 -5.95
N GLU A 738 -9.78 -25.21 -6.35
CA GLU A 738 -10.99 -24.79 -7.07
C GLU A 738 -11.18 -25.50 -8.43
N HIS A 739 -10.12 -25.99 -9.07
CA HIS A 739 -10.23 -26.76 -10.32
C HIS A 739 -10.96 -28.10 -10.15
N PHE A 740 -11.06 -28.60 -8.92
CA PHE A 740 -11.73 -29.87 -8.61
C PHE A 740 -13.20 -29.68 -8.26
N GLU A 741 -13.62 -28.48 -7.85
CA GLU A 741 -15.00 -28.21 -7.47
C GLU A 741 -15.90 -28.17 -8.71
N GLY A 742 -16.97 -28.96 -8.72
CA GLY A 742 -17.87 -29.09 -9.88
C GLY A 742 -17.30 -29.84 -11.11
N ALA A 743 -16.03 -30.26 -11.08
CA ALA A 743 -15.40 -30.99 -12.18
C ALA A 743 -15.88 -32.46 -12.31
N SER A 744 -15.97 -32.96 -13.55
CA SER A 744 -16.26 -34.37 -13.83
C SER A 744 -15.07 -35.27 -13.47
N LEU A 745 -15.31 -36.58 -13.26
CA LEU A 745 -14.26 -37.52 -12.86
C LEU A 745 -13.07 -37.54 -13.85
N SER A 746 -13.34 -37.44 -15.15
CA SER A 746 -12.29 -37.38 -16.18
C SER A 746 -11.46 -36.10 -16.09
N VAL A 747 -12.10 -34.95 -15.89
CA VAL A 747 -11.41 -33.66 -15.74
C VAL A 747 -10.57 -33.64 -14.46
N LYS A 748 -11.13 -34.12 -13.34
CA LYS A 748 -10.40 -34.32 -12.07
C LYS A 748 -9.15 -35.18 -12.27
N SER A 749 -9.28 -36.30 -12.97
CA SER A 749 -8.15 -37.21 -13.21
C SER A 749 -7.01 -36.57 -14.01
N ALA A 750 -7.33 -35.64 -14.93
CA ALA A 750 -6.32 -34.92 -15.71
C ALA A 750 -5.54 -33.92 -14.83
N PHE A 751 -6.23 -33.13 -14.00
CA PHE A 751 -5.58 -32.20 -13.07
C PHE A 751 -4.77 -32.94 -11.99
N LEU A 752 -5.27 -34.06 -11.45
CA LEU A 752 -4.50 -34.92 -10.54
C LEU A 752 -3.19 -35.36 -11.18
N ALA A 753 -3.25 -35.90 -12.41
CA ALA A 753 -2.07 -36.39 -13.12
C ALA A 753 -1.05 -35.27 -13.38
N GLU A 754 -1.48 -34.04 -13.61
CA GLU A 754 -0.56 -32.92 -13.77
C GLU A 754 0.16 -32.54 -12.47
N ILE A 755 -0.58 -32.43 -11.36
CA ILE A 755 -0.01 -32.11 -10.04
C ILE A 755 0.96 -33.21 -9.59
N GLU A 756 0.60 -34.48 -9.79
CA GLU A 756 1.44 -35.63 -9.48
C GLU A 756 2.69 -35.70 -10.35
N LYS A 757 2.57 -35.42 -11.66
CA LYS A 757 3.74 -35.39 -12.57
C LYS A 757 4.81 -34.38 -12.13
N ARG A 758 4.40 -33.28 -11.51
CA ARG A 758 5.28 -32.21 -11.03
C ARG A 758 5.61 -32.33 -9.53
N ASN A 759 5.13 -33.37 -8.84
CA ASN A 759 5.29 -33.59 -7.40
C ASN A 759 4.91 -32.40 -6.48
N LEU A 760 4.06 -31.46 -6.95
CA LEU A 760 3.85 -30.18 -6.25
C LEU A 760 3.31 -30.37 -4.82
N LEU A 761 2.41 -31.34 -4.63
CA LEU A 761 1.83 -31.61 -3.31
C LEU A 761 2.88 -32.10 -2.31
N VAL A 762 3.74 -33.03 -2.76
CA VAL A 762 4.70 -33.76 -1.93
C VAL A 762 5.96 -32.93 -1.66
N GLU A 763 6.45 -32.20 -2.66
CA GLU A 763 7.68 -31.43 -2.56
C GLU A 763 7.45 -30.00 -2.04
N SER A 764 6.25 -29.43 -2.22
CA SER A 764 5.95 -28.04 -1.84
C SER A 764 4.94 -27.92 -0.70
N LEU A 765 3.68 -28.35 -0.90
CA LEU A 765 2.60 -28.08 0.08
C LEU A 765 2.81 -28.78 1.42
N LEU A 766 2.93 -30.12 1.40
CA LEU A 766 2.95 -30.91 2.64
C LEU A 766 4.12 -30.53 3.56
N PRO A 767 5.36 -30.37 3.05
CA PRO A 767 6.47 -29.88 3.88
C PRO A 767 6.19 -28.49 4.47
N THR A 768 5.60 -27.59 3.69
CA THR A 768 5.26 -26.22 4.13
C THR A 768 4.22 -26.21 5.24
N VAL A 769 3.14 -26.99 5.10
CA VAL A 769 2.07 -27.10 6.10
C VAL A 769 2.63 -27.61 7.43
N PHE A 770 3.35 -28.73 7.42
CA PHE A 770 3.80 -29.38 8.65
C PHE A 770 4.95 -28.65 9.33
N ALA A 771 5.75 -27.90 8.56
CA ALA A 771 6.66 -26.88 9.06
C ALA A 771 5.91 -25.79 9.85
N LEU A 772 4.86 -25.21 9.27
CA LEU A 772 4.11 -24.10 9.88
C LEU A 772 3.28 -24.52 11.10
N VAL A 773 2.62 -25.67 11.04
CA VAL A 773 1.86 -26.22 12.17
C VAL A 773 2.80 -26.63 13.33
N GLY A 774 4.12 -26.73 13.08
CA GLY A 774 5.11 -27.06 14.10
C GLY A 774 5.11 -28.54 14.47
N LEU A 775 4.71 -29.42 13.53
CA LEU A 775 4.78 -30.88 13.71
C LEU A 775 6.09 -31.46 13.18
N ALA A 776 6.87 -30.68 12.43
CA ALA A 776 8.18 -31.08 11.90
C ALA A 776 9.37 -30.54 12.73
N ASP A 777 9.14 -29.60 13.66
CA ASP A 777 10.18 -28.91 14.43
C ASP A 777 9.92 -29.03 15.93
N GLU A 778 10.79 -29.74 16.65
CA GLU A 778 10.67 -29.97 18.10
C GLU A 778 10.89 -28.69 18.94
N THR A 779 11.48 -27.65 18.35
CA THR A 779 11.76 -26.39 19.06
C THR A 779 10.55 -25.46 19.15
N ARG A 780 9.55 -25.68 18.29
CA ARG A 780 8.35 -24.84 18.20
C ARG A 780 7.15 -25.54 18.84
N ARG A 781 6.29 -24.76 19.50
CA ARG A 781 5.06 -25.30 20.08
C ARG A 781 4.08 -25.67 18.95
N PRO A 782 3.50 -26.89 18.95
CA PRO A 782 2.50 -27.27 17.96
C PRO A 782 1.29 -26.34 17.97
N PHE A 783 0.83 -25.97 16.78
CA PHE A 783 -0.38 -25.19 16.57
C PHE A 783 -1.63 -26.01 16.93
N ASP A 784 -2.55 -25.39 17.67
CA ASP A 784 -3.86 -25.99 18.02
C ASP A 784 -4.99 -25.30 17.25
N PRO A 785 -5.56 -25.94 16.22
CA PRO A 785 -6.62 -25.34 15.41
C PRO A 785 -8.00 -25.36 16.09
N SER A 786 -8.16 -25.93 17.29
CA SER A 786 -9.48 -26.15 17.93
C SER A 786 -10.33 -24.88 18.15
N ARG A 787 -9.71 -23.70 18.06
CA ARG A 787 -10.37 -22.40 18.23
C ARG A 787 -10.89 -21.80 16.92
N PHE A 788 -10.59 -22.42 15.79
CA PHE A 788 -10.86 -21.89 14.46
C PHE A 788 -11.78 -22.84 13.69
N VAL A 789 -12.65 -22.25 12.87
CA VAL A 789 -13.41 -23.00 11.86
C VAL A 789 -12.48 -23.18 10.67
N LEU A 790 -12.16 -24.43 10.33
CA LEU A 790 -11.22 -24.74 9.24
C LEU A 790 -11.91 -24.97 7.89
N GLU A 791 -13.24 -25.11 7.86
CA GLU A 791 -14.01 -25.36 6.64
C GLU A 791 -14.19 -24.10 5.79
N GLU A 792 -14.40 -22.97 6.45
CA GLU A 792 -14.72 -21.68 5.83
C GLU A 792 -13.67 -20.64 6.21
N VAL A 793 -13.18 -19.89 5.21
CA VAL A 793 -12.16 -18.86 5.39
C VAL A 793 -12.70 -17.55 4.84
N PHE A 794 -12.93 -16.59 5.73
CA PHE A 794 -13.40 -15.25 5.37
C PHE A 794 -12.22 -14.32 5.08
N LEU A 795 -11.77 -14.31 3.82
CA LEU A 795 -10.56 -13.59 3.40
C LEU A 795 -10.59 -12.08 3.71
N ASP A 796 -11.75 -11.43 3.70
CA ASP A 796 -11.87 -9.99 4.02
C ASP A 796 -11.55 -9.66 5.49
N GLN A 797 -11.64 -10.64 6.38
CA GLN A 797 -11.44 -10.44 7.83
C GLN A 797 -10.06 -10.90 8.30
N ILE A 798 -9.19 -11.29 7.38
CA ILE A 798 -7.87 -11.83 7.68
C ILE A 798 -6.84 -10.70 7.61
N ASP A 799 -5.94 -10.64 8.58
CA ASP A 799 -4.74 -9.81 8.51
C ASP A 799 -3.52 -10.73 8.48
N ALA A 800 -3.02 -11.01 7.26
CA ALA A 800 -1.87 -11.88 7.04
C ALA A 800 -0.57 -11.35 7.66
N GLU A 801 -0.47 -10.05 7.92
CA GLU A 801 0.74 -9.41 8.43
C GLU A 801 0.80 -9.44 9.95
N SER A 802 -0.37 -9.45 10.61
CA SER A 802 -0.50 -9.40 12.07
C SER A 802 0.23 -10.51 12.80
N SER A 803 0.15 -11.75 12.31
CA SER A 803 0.64 -12.91 13.04
C SER A 803 0.85 -14.15 12.17
N LEU A 804 1.80 -14.98 12.57
CA LEU A 804 2.04 -16.30 11.96
C LEU A 804 0.81 -17.23 12.10
N THR A 805 0.00 -17.05 13.14
CA THR A 805 -1.21 -17.87 13.41
C THR A 805 -2.16 -17.87 12.22
N VAL A 806 -2.29 -16.75 11.52
CA VAL A 806 -3.14 -16.64 10.32
C VAL A 806 -2.66 -17.62 9.24
N LEU A 807 -1.36 -17.67 8.99
CA LEU A 807 -0.77 -18.60 8.04
C LEU A 807 -0.89 -20.05 8.50
N GLN A 808 -0.83 -20.31 9.81
CA GLN A 808 -1.04 -21.66 10.37
C GLN A 808 -2.49 -22.15 10.18
N VAL A 809 -3.48 -21.26 10.36
CA VAL A 809 -4.89 -21.57 10.09
C VAL A 809 -5.11 -21.83 8.60
N LEU A 810 -4.54 -21.00 7.72
CA LEU A 810 -4.61 -21.21 6.27
C LEU A 810 -3.91 -22.49 5.84
N ALA A 811 -2.73 -22.80 6.40
CA ALA A 811 -2.04 -24.07 6.14
C ALA A 811 -2.91 -25.27 6.53
N ALA A 812 -3.59 -25.22 7.68
CA ALA A 812 -4.52 -26.25 8.10
C ALA A 812 -5.75 -26.36 7.16
N HIS A 813 -6.30 -25.24 6.71
CA HIS A 813 -7.39 -25.22 5.72
C HIS A 813 -6.96 -25.82 4.37
N VAL A 814 -5.80 -25.42 3.85
CA VAL A 814 -5.28 -25.92 2.58
C VAL A 814 -4.93 -27.42 2.68
N TYR A 815 -4.46 -27.88 3.83
CA TYR A 815 -4.28 -29.31 4.10
C TYR A 815 -5.61 -30.08 4.15
N LEU A 816 -6.66 -29.50 4.76
CA LEU A 816 -8.01 -30.05 4.70
C LEU A 816 -8.49 -30.20 3.25
N ARG A 817 -8.29 -29.17 2.41
CA ARG A 817 -8.61 -29.24 0.97
C ARG A 817 -7.80 -30.33 0.25
N ALA A 818 -6.51 -30.47 0.57
CA ALA A 818 -5.67 -31.54 0.02
C ALA A 818 -6.18 -32.94 0.40
N LEU A 819 -6.63 -33.14 1.64
CA LEU A 819 -7.23 -34.40 2.09
C LEU A 819 -8.55 -34.70 1.38
N ILE A 820 -9.33 -33.68 1.03
CA ILE A 820 -10.60 -33.84 0.32
C ILE A 820 -10.38 -34.15 -1.17
N HIS A 821 -9.51 -33.41 -1.85
CA HIS A 821 -9.35 -33.52 -3.30
C HIS A 821 -8.28 -34.53 -3.75
N MET A 822 -7.24 -34.76 -2.93
CA MET A 822 -6.09 -35.62 -3.24
C MET A 822 -5.74 -36.63 -2.12
N PRO A 823 -6.71 -37.36 -1.52
CA PRO A 823 -6.46 -38.23 -0.38
C PRO A 823 -5.46 -39.37 -0.67
N THR A 824 -5.43 -39.88 -1.90
CA THR A 824 -4.53 -40.97 -2.32
C THR A 824 -3.07 -40.55 -2.28
N THR A 825 -2.76 -39.36 -2.81
CA THR A 825 -1.41 -38.80 -2.85
C THR A 825 -0.93 -38.47 -1.44
N VAL A 826 -1.79 -37.87 -0.59
CA VAL A 826 -1.47 -37.60 0.83
C VAL A 826 -1.22 -38.90 1.60
N ARG A 827 -2.04 -39.94 1.38
CA ARG A 827 -1.85 -41.25 2.00
C ARG A 827 -0.53 -41.88 1.60
N SER A 828 -0.19 -41.89 0.30
CA SER A 828 1.08 -42.43 -0.18
C SER A 828 2.26 -41.74 0.49
N TRP A 829 2.23 -40.40 0.49
CA TRP A 829 3.26 -39.60 1.15
C TRP A 829 3.39 -39.93 2.64
N TRP A 830 2.27 -40.01 3.37
CA TRP A 830 2.27 -40.33 4.80
C TRP A 830 2.83 -41.72 5.11
N VAL A 831 2.50 -42.72 4.27
CA VAL A 831 3.04 -44.10 4.39
C VAL A 831 4.55 -44.11 4.14
N ASP A 832 5.05 -43.25 3.26
CA ASP A 832 6.47 -43.17 2.90
C ASP A 832 7.32 -42.40 3.95
N ILE A 833 6.70 -41.77 4.95
CA ILE A 833 7.41 -41.08 6.03
C ILE A 833 8.19 -42.10 6.87
N LYS A 834 9.52 -41.97 6.85
CA LYS A 834 10.43 -42.84 7.62
C LYS A 834 10.46 -42.52 9.11
N ASP A 835 10.32 -41.24 9.47
CA ASP A 835 10.28 -40.85 10.87
C ASP A 835 8.92 -41.19 11.50
N ARG A 836 8.94 -42.18 12.39
CA ARG A 836 7.74 -42.65 13.09
C ARG A 836 7.11 -41.56 13.96
N GLN A 837 7.90 -40.69 14.57
CA GLN A 837 7.37 -39.65 15.44
C GLN A 837 6.56 -38.63 14.65
N THR A 838 7.14 -38.09 13.57
CA THR A 838 6.45 -37.19 12.63
C THR A 838 5.20 -37.84 12.05
N SER A 839 5.29 -39.10 11.60
CA SER A 839 4.14 -39.84 11.06
C SER A 839 2.98 -39.97 12.08
N MET A 840 3.29 -40.26 13.35
CA MET A 840 2.29 -40.34 14.43
C MET A 840 1.68 -38.98 14.77
N GLN A 841 2.48 -37.91 14.77
CA GLN A 841 2.00 -36.55 15.03
C GLN A 841 1.04 -36.07 13.94
N ILE A 842 1.38 -36.29 12.68
CA ILE A 842 0.51 -35.98 11.53
C ILE A 842 -0.80 -36.76 11.62
N ALA A 843 -0.74 -38.06 11.91
CA ALA A 843 -1.93 -38.88 12.08
C ALA A 843 -2.82 -38.37 13.22
N SER A 844 -2.22 -38.05 14.37
CA SER A 844 -2.95 -37.50 15.53
C SER A 844 -3.60 -36.15 15.22
N PHE A 845 -2.91 -35.26 14.52
CA PHE A 845 -3.43 -33.96 14.12
C PHE A 845 -4.63 -34.13 13.18
N THR A 846 -4.49 -34.99 12.16
CA THR A 846 -5.52 -35.27 11.17
C THR A 846 -6.75 -35.89 11.83
N THR A 847 -6.57 -36.94 12.65
CA THR A 847 -7.66 -37.64 13.37
C THR A 847 -8.44 -36.71 14.28
N ARG A 848 -7.75 -35.79 14.98
CA ARG A 848 -8.39 -34.95 15.99
C ARG A 848 -9.13 -33.76 15.39
N HIS A 849 -8.56 -33.14 14.35
CA HIS A 849 -9.03 -31.84 13.87
C HIS A 849 -9.67 -31.88 12.48
N LEU A 850 -9.28 -32.81 11.60
CA LEU A 850 -9.68 -32.80 10.19
C LEU A 850 -10.57 -33.98 9.80
N SER A 851 -10.29 -35.20 10.29
CA SER A 851 -11.08 -36.39 9.99
C SER A 851 -12.58 -36.24 10.34
N PRO A 852 -12.99 -35.63 11.48
CA PRO A 852 -14.40 -35.43 11.79
C PRO A 852 -15.11 -34.51 10.79
N ILE A 853 -14.40 -33.48 10.28
CA ILE A 853 -14.91 -32.54 9.30
C ILE A 853 -15.19 -33.26 7.98
N ILE A 854 -14.21 -34.01 7.48
CA ILE A 854 -14.32 -34.73 6.20
C ILE A 854 -15.39 -35.82 6.28
N ALA A 855 -15.43 -36.59 7.37
CA ALA A 855 -16.44 -37.63 7.57
C ALA A 855 -17.86 -37.04 7.61
N ASN A 856 -18.05 -35.90 8.27
CA ASN A 856 -19.33 -35.20 8.28
C ASN A 856 -19.72 -34.69 6.89
N ARG A 857 -18.77 -34.16 6.09
CA ARG A 857 -19.01 -33.72 4.70
C ARG A 857 -19.48 -34.86 3.79
N GLU A 858 -18.85 -36.03 3.89
CA GLU A 858 -19.26 -37.20 3.09
C GLU A 858 -20.64 -37.73 3.47
N LEU A 859 -20.96 -37.72 4.77
CA LEU A 859 -22.24 -38.24 5.27
C LEU A 859 -23.39 -37.23 5.19
N SER A 860 -23.12 -35.93 5.21
CA SER A 860 -24.16 -34.90 5.08
C SER A 860 -24.85 -34.99 3.73
N HIS A 861 -24.09 -35.22 2.65
CA HIS A 861 -24.66 -35.46 1.31
C HIS A 861 -25.60 -36.67 1.29
N LEU A 862 -25.29 -37.73 2.04
CA LEU A 862 -26.17 -38.89 2.21
C LEU A 862 -27.37 -38.64 3.13
N ARG A 863 -27.43 -37.53 3.87
CA ARG A 863 -28.57 -37.15 4.71
C ARG A 863 -29.55 -36.23 3.98
N GLU A 864 -29.16 -35.70 2.81
CA GLU A 864 -30.03 -34.84 2.01
C GLU A 864 -31.23 -35.64 1.46
N PRO A 865 -32.47 -35.11 1.56
CA PRO A 865 -33.67 -35.84 1.13
C PRO A 865 -33.64 -36.22 -0.36
N GLU A 866 -33.14 -35.34 -1.21
CA GLU A 866 -33.03 -35.58 -2.65
C GLU A 866 -32.04 -36.71 -2.98
N ALA A 867 -30.86 -36.70 -2.38
CA ALA A 867 -29.88 -37.77 -2.54
C ALA A 867 -30.43 -39.10 -2.01
N LEU A 868 -31.02 -39.10 -0.81
CA LEU A 868 -31.62 -40.31 -0.23
C LEU A 868 -32.72 -40.89 -1.10
N SER A 869 -33.61 -40.07 -1.67
CA SER A 869 -34.69 -40.55 -2.54
C SER A 869 -34.22 -41.20 -3.85
N LYS A 870 -33.02 -40.85 -4.36
CA LYS A 870 -32.44 -41.50 -5.55
C LYS A 870 -31.93 -42.91 -5.25
N LEU A 871 -31.44 -43.10 -4.02
CA LEU A 871 -30.93 -44.39 -3.57
C LEU A 871 -32.03 -45.28 -2.99
N GLN A 872 -32.88 -44.74 -2.12
CA GLN A 872 -33.94 -45.47 -1.44
C GLN A 872 -35.14 -45.69 -2.36
N ASP A 873 -35.54 -46.94 -2.52
CA ASP A 873 -36.77 -47.37 -3.16
C ASP A 873 -37.37 -48.56 -2.42
N GLU A 874 -38.38 -49.23 -3.00
CA GLU A 874 -38.99 -50.42 -2.37
C GLU A 874 -37.99 -51.56 -2.11
N ALA A 875 -36.86 -51.60 -2.84
CA ALA A 875 -35.86 -52.65 -2.74
C ALA A 875 -34.66 -52.26 -1.87
N LEU A 876 -34.16 -51.02 -1.94
CA LEU A 876 -32.99 -50.56 -1.18
C LEU A 876 -33.37 -49.62 -0.03
N SER A 877 -32.93 -49.95 1.18
CA SER A 877 -32.98 -49.06 2.35
C SER A 877 -31.57 -48.73 2.85
N ILE A 878 -31.37 -47.48 3.29
CA ILE A 878 -30.07 -47.00 3.82
C ILE A 878 -30.26 -46.57 5.26
N LYS A 879 -29.45 -47.12 6.17
CA LYS A 879 -29.42 -46.77 7.59
C LYS A 879 -28.05 -46.21 7.95
N ILE A 880 -28.04 -44.97 8.46
CA ILE A 880 -26.85 -44.34 9.01
C ILE A 880 -26.85 -44.64 10.51
N LEU A 881 -26.01 -45.57 10.96
CA LEU A 881 -26.02 -46.07 12.34
C LEU A 881 -25.24 -45.17 13.32
N SER A 882 -24.21 -44.48 12.83
CA SER A 882 -23.34 -43.60 13.63
C SER A 882 -22.74 -42.49 12.76
N ILE A 883 -21.83 -41.68 13.34
CA ILE A 883 -21.08 -40.64 12.61
C ILE A 883 -20.11 -41.25 11.56
N ASN A 884 -19.84 -42.56 11.60
CA ASN A 884 -18.80 -43.17 10.78
C ASN A 884 -19.23 -44.49 10.09
N GLU A 885 -20.51 -44.89 10.15
CA GLU A 885 -20.96 -46.17 9.58
C GLU A 885 -22.33 -46.06 8.89
N VAL A 886 -22.36 -46.54 7.64
CA VAL A 886 -23.56 -46.59 6.79
C VAL A 886 -23.83 -48.04 6.41
N ILE A 887 -25.05 -48.52 6.63
CA ILE A 887 -25.51 -49.84 6.17
C ILE A 887 -26.50 -49.63 5.03
N ALA A 888 -26.24 -50.31 3.91
CA ALA A 888 -27.18 -50.42 2.81
C ALA A 888 -27.77 -51.83 2.77
N THR A 889 -29.09 -51.91 2.73
CA THR A 889 -29.87 -53.15 2.80
C THR A 889 -30.75 -53.26 1.57
N TYR A 890 -30.44 -54.19 0.68
CA TYR A 890 -31.23 -54.51 -0.50
C TYR A 890 -32.10 -55.75 -0.22
N THR A 891 -33.41 -55.64 -0.30
CA THR A 891 -34.35 -56.70 0.10
C THR A 891 -34.88 -57.44 -1.12
N VAL A 892 -34.76 -58.78 -1.11
CA VAL A 892 -35.32 -59.67 -2.15
C VAL A 892 -36.15 -60.76 -1.46
N ASP A 893 -37.45 -60.85 -1.74
CA ASP A 893 -38.39 -61.79 -1.11
C ASP A 893 -38.27 -61.87 0.42
N GLU A 894 -38.31 -60.72 1.11
CA GLU A 894 -38.14 -60.61 2.57
C GLU A 894 -36.75 -61.03 3.11
N HIS A 895 -35.77 -61.32 2.23
CA HIS A 895 -34.40 -61.61 2.63
C HIS A 895 -33.49 -60.40 2.41
N PRO A 896 -32.91 -59.81 3.47
CA PRO A 896 -32.03 -58.64 3.34
C PRO A 896 -30.63 -59.05 2.87
N MET A 897 -30.11 -58.37 1.86
CA MET A 897 -28.72 -58.40 1.42
C MET A 897 -28.04 -57.10 1.87
N GLU A 898 -27.00 -57.20 2.69
CA GLU A 898 -26.45 -56.06 3.43
C GLU A 898 -24.96 -55.86 3.19
N ILE A 899 -24.58 -54.63 2.93
CA ILE A 899 -23.19 -54.16 2.97
C ILE A 899 -23.05 -53.03 4.00
N GLY A 900 -21.92 -53.00 4.69
CA GLY A 900 -21.56 -51.91 5.59
C GLY A 900 -20.40 -51.10 5.03
N VAL A 901 -20.50 -49.78 5.11
CA VAL A 901 -19.42 -48.84 4.76
C VAL A 901 -18.99 -48.16 6.05
N LYS A 902 -17.76 -48.45 6.50
CA LYS A 902 -17.21 -47.92 7.75
C LYS A 902 -16.05 -46.96 7.46
N ILE A 903 -16.22 -45.71 7.87
CA ILE A 903 -15.22 -44.66 7.81
C ILE A 903 -14.29 -44.81 9.03
N PRO A 904 -12.96 -44.97 8.84
CA PRO A 904 -12.01 -45.04 9.96
C PRO A 904 -11.89 -43.68 10.67
N SER A 905 -11.42 -43.67 11.92
CA SER A 905 -11.30 -42.43 12.71
C SER A 905 -10.27 -41.44 12.16
N ASP A 906 -9.30 -41.94 11.40
CA ASP A 906 -8.22 -41.19 10.77
C ASP A 906 -8.41 -41.05 9.24
N PHE A 907 -9.66 -41.15 8.77
CA PHE A 907 -10.02 -40.91 7.37
C PHE A 907 -9.57 -39.49 6.94
N PRO A 908 -8.96 -39.31 5.75
CA PRO A 908 -8.72 -40.28 4.69
C PRO A 908 -7.32 -40.93 4.69
N LEU A 909 -6.52 -40.81 5.76
CA LEU A 909 -5.20 -41.48 5.83
C LEU A 909 -5.36 -42.99 5.68
N HIS A 910 -6.31 -43.59 6.39
CA HIS A 910 -6.80 -44.93 6.07
C HIS A 910 -8.06 -44.86 5.19
N GLY A 911 -8.12 -45.78 4.22
CA GLY A 911 -9.27 -45.91 3.34
C GLY A 911 -10.50 -46.47 4.05
N VAL A 912 -11.68 -46.23 3.47
CA VAL A 912 -12.95 -46.76 3.96
C VAL A 912 -12.97 -48.29 3.92
N GLU A 913 -13.44 -48.90 5.00
CA GLU A 913 -13.59 -50.36 5.12
C GLU A 913 -14.99 -50.79 4.67
N ILE A 914 -15.06 -51.75 3.75
CA ILE A 914 -16.33 -52.36 3.36
C ILE A 914 -16.53 -53.67 4.12
N ARG A 915 -17.60 -53.71 4.92
CA ARG A 915 -18.00 -54.87 5.72
C ARG A 915 -18.94 -55.77 4.92
N ASP A 916 -18.56 -57.05 4.86
CA ASP A 916 -19.43 -58.13 4.43
C ASP A 916 -20.40 -58.48 5.57
N ILE A 917 -21.63 -57.95 5.52
CA ILE A 917 -22.64 -58.16 6.57
C ILE A 917 -23.49 -59.37 6.25
N GLN A 918 -24.20 -59.34 5.11
CA GLN A 918 -25.10 -60.41 4.73
C GLN A 918 -25.19 -60.60 3.21
N ARG A 919 -24.63 -61.72 2.72
CA ARG A 919 -24.75 -62.17 1.34
C ARG A 919 -25.99 -63.05 1.14
N VAL A 920 -26.74 -62.81 0.05
CA VAL A 920 -27.93 -63.59 -0.33
C VAL A 920 -27.89 -63.88 -1.83
N GLY A 921 -28.17 -65.12 -2.26
CA GLY A 921 -28.38 -65.45 -3.68
C GLY A 921 -27.19 -65.28 -4.64
N ILE A 922 -25.97 -65.04 -4.16
CA ILE A 922 -24.79 -64.73 -4.99
C ILE A 922 -23.59 -65.61 -4.60
N THR A 923 -22.73 -65.94 -5.56
CA THR A 923 -21.49 -66.68 -5.32
C THR A 923 -20.45 -65.84 -4.58
N GLU A 924 -19.58 -66.47 -3.80
CA GLU A 924 -18.56 -65.76 -3.01
C GLU A 924 -17.61 -64.93 -3.87
N ALA A 925 -17.18 -65.46 -5.01
CA ALA A 925 -16.28 -64.76 -5.91
C ALA A 925 -16.91 -63.48 -6.49
N LYS A 926 -18.19 -63.54 -6.88
CA LYS A 926 -18.91 -62.38 -7.43
C LYS A 926 -19.20 -61.34 -6.35
N TRP A 927 -19.58 -61.78 -5.15
CA TRP A 927 -19.77 -60.90 -4.00
C TRP A 927 -18.48 -60.15 -3.64
N ARG A 928 -17.35 -60.86 -3.53
CA ARG A 928 -16.03 -60.23 -3.31
C ARG A 928 -15.67 -59.23 -4.41
N SER A 929 -15.95 -59.55 -5.67
CA SER A 929 -15.75 -58.62 -6.78
C SER A 929 -16.58 -57.33 -6.64
N TRP A 930 -17.83 -57.43 -6.15
CA TRP A 930 -18.66 -56.25 -5.89
C TRP A 930 -18.12 -55.42 -4.74
N LEU A 931 -17.78 -56.04 -3.60
CA LEU A 931 -17.19 -55.33 -2.46
C LEU A 931 -15.90 -54.61 -2.86
N LEU A 932 -15.03 -55.27 -3.63
CA LEU A 932 -13.80 -54.65 -4.14
C LEU A 932 -14.08 -53.49 -5.10
N ALA A 933 -15.09 -53.61 -5.98
CA ALA A 933 -15.46 -52.51 -6.89
C ALA A 933 -16.00 -51.29 -6.14
N VAL A 934 -16.85 -51.50 -5.13
CA VAL A 934 -17.35 -50.43 -4.25
C VAL A 934 -16.19 -49.80 -3.47
N GLN A 935 -15.25 -50.62 -2.96
CA GLN A 935 -14.09 -50.14 -2.22
C GLN A 935 -13.16 -49.32 -3.11
N GLN A 936 -12.90 -49.78 -4.33
CA GLN A 936 -12.03 -49.11 -5.30
C GLN A 936 -12.61 -47.77 -5.78
N LEU A 937 -13.93 -47.66 -5.89
CA LEU A 937 -14.60 -46.41 -6.27
C LEU A 937 -14.40 -45.33 -5.21
N ILE A 938 -14.58 -45.68 -3.93
CA ILE A 938 -14.38 -44.75 -2.81
C ILE A 938 -12.89 -44.42 -2.63
N THR A 939 -12.04 -45.45 -2.51
CA THR A 939 -10.65 -45.27 -2.09
C THR A 939 -9.67 -44.98 -3.22
N GLY A 940 -10.00 -45.35 -4.46
CA GLY A 940 -9.12 -45.24 -5.62
C GLY A 940 -9.51 -44.17 -6.63
N GLN A 941 -10.77 -43.73 -6.67
CA GLN A 941 -11.25 -42.70 -7.61
C GLN A 941 -11.74 -41.44 -6.92
N ASN A 942 -11.55 -41.33 -5.59
CA ASN A 942 -12.06 -40.24 -4.77
C ASN A 942 -13.58 -40.00 -4.99
N GLY A 943 -14.33 -41.10 -5.16
CA GLY A 943 -15.77 -41.07 -5.39
C GLY A 943 -16.55 -40.97 -4.07
N LEU A 944 -17.73 -40.35 -4.13
CA LEU A 944 -18.59 -40.18 -2.96
C LEU A 944 -19.12 -41.54 -2.50
N ILE A 945 -19.40 -41.66 -1.20
CA ILE A 945 -20.06 -42.87 -0.66
C ILE A 945 -21.40 -43.11 -1.38
N PHE A 946 -22.09 -42.04 -1.77
CA PHE A 946 -23.30 -42.09 -2.61
C PHE A 946 -23.11 -42.89 -3.91
N ASP A 947 -22.04 -42.64 -4.66
CA ASP A 947 -21.77 -43.31 -5.93
C ASP A 947 -21.46 -44.79 -5.72
N ALA A 948 -20.75 -45.09 -4.63
CA ALA A 948 -20.41 -46.44 -4.24
C ALA A 948 -21.66 -47.28 -3.88
N LEU A 949 -22.61 -46.68 -3.15
CA LEU A 949 -23.90 -47.29 -2.84
C LEU A 949 -24.80 -47.40 -4.09
N SER A 950 -24.73 -46.43 -4.99
CA SER A 950 -25.43 -46.49 -6.30
C SER A 950 -24.92 -47.64 -7.16
N LEU A 951 -23.60 -47.89 -7.17
CA LEU A 951 -23.01 -49.03 -7.86
C LEU A 951 -23.47 -50.36 -7.25
N PHE A 952 -23.53 -50.45 -5.91
CA PHE A 952 -24.07 -51.63 -5.23
C PHE A 952 -25.53 -51.90 -5.61
N LYS A 953 -26.37 -50.86 -5.58
CA LYS A 953 -27.79 -50.95 -6.00
C LYS A 953 -27.92 -51.48 -7.42
N ARG A 954 -27.21 -50.87 -8.37
CA ARG A 954 -27.23 -51.28 -9.79
C ARG A 954 -26.76 -52.72 -9.97
N ASN A 955 -25.71 -53.14 -9.27
CA ASN A 955 -25.22 -54.51 -9.30
C ASN A 955 -26.28 -55.50 -8.80
N ALA A 956 -26.97 -55.15 -7.70
CA ALA A 956 -28.06 -55.95 -7.15
C ALA A 956 -29.26 -56.05 -8.11
N GLU A 957 -29.72 -54.92 -8.65
CA GLU A 957 -30.81 -54.88 -9.63
C GLU A 957 -30.53 -55.78 -10.84
N VAL A 958 -29.35 -55.63 -11.46
CA VAL A 958 -28.94 -56.43 -12.62
C VAL A 958 -28.83 -57.93 -12.28
N GLN A 959 -28.46 -58.27 -11.04
CA GLN A 959 -28.32 -59.67 -10.63
C GLN A 959 -29.67 -60.38 -10.45
N PHE A 960 -30.68 -59.68 -9.94
CA PHE A 960 -32.00 -60.27 -9.65
C PHE A 960 -33.02 -60.02 -10.76
N GLN A 961 -32.71 -59.17 -11.74
CA GLN A 961 -33.56 -58.93 -12.91
C GLN A 961 -33.79 -60.22 -13.72
N GLY A 962 -35.06 -60.61 -13.88
CA GLY A 962 -35.46 -61.74 -14.72
C GLY A 962 -35.23 -63.13 -14.12
N LEU A 963 -34.96 -63.23 -12.82
CA LEU A 963 -34.91 -64.52 -12.12
C LEU A 963 -36.33 -65.05 -11.82
N GLU A 964 -36.56 -66.33 -12.12
CA GLU A 964 -37.81 -67.02 -11.83
C GLU A 964 -37.78 -67.60 -10.41
N GLU A 965 -38.91 -67.46 -9.71
CA GLU A 965 -39.12 -68.00 -8.36
C GLU A 965 -39.12 -69.54 -8.33
N CYS A 966 -38.82 -70.12 -7.16
CA CYS A 966 -38.96 -71.55 -6.96
C CYS A 966 -40.44 -71.95 -6.99
N ALA A 967 -40.82 -72.86 -7.88
CA ALA A 967 -42.22 -73.30 -8.01
C ALA A 967 -42.73 -74.18 -6.84
N ILE A 968 -41.95 -74.35 -5.76
CA ILE A 968 -42.38 -75.04 -4.52
C ILE A 968 -42.67 -74.03 -3.41
N CYS A 969 -41.75 -73.11 -3.15
CA CYS A 969 -41.87 -72.15 -2.05
C CYS A 969 -42.26 -70.73 -2.49
N TYR A 970 -42.41 -70.50 -3.81
CA TYR A 970 -42.74 -69.21 -4.41
C TYR A 970 -41.77 -68.10 -3.96
N SER A 971 -40.48 -68.43 -3.95
CA SER A 971 -39.42 -67.49 -3.59
C SER A 971 -38.20 -67.70 -4.48
N ILE A 972 -37.57 -66.61 -4.90
CA ILE A 972 -36.27 -66.55 -5.56
C ILE A 972 -35.17 -66.94 -4.57
N ILE A 973 -35.30 -66.57 -3.30
CA ILE A 973 -34.35 -66.94 -2.24
C ILE A 973 -34.87 -68.12 -1.43
N SER A 974 -34.05 -69.16 -1.28
CA SER A 974 -34.39 -70.32 -0.45
C SER A 974 -34.46 -69.93 1.03
N PRO A 975 -35.58 -70.21 1.72
CA PRO A 975 -35.70 -69.92 3.15
C PRO A 975 -34.80 -70.79 4.04
N MET A 976 -34.18 -71.86 3.51
CA MET A 976 -33.30 -72.75 4.29
C MET A 976 -31.83 -72.41 4.15
N ASP A 977 -31.36 -72.19 2.92
CA ASP A 977 -29.93 -72.07 2.60
C ASP A 977 -29.59 -70.79 1.82
N ARG A 978 -30.57 -69.89 1.62
CA ARG A 978 -30.43 -68.59 0.95
C ARG A 978 -29.86 -68.68 -0.48
N SER A 979 -29.99 -69.85 -1.10
CA SER A 979 -29.54 -70.14 -2.47
C SER A 979 -30.61 -69.77 -3.50
N LEU A 980 -30.18 -69.62 -4.76
CA LEU A 980 -31.07 -69.42 -5.91
C LEU A 980 -31.66 -70.75 -6.42
N PRO A 981 -32.83 -70.75 -7.08
CA PRO A 981 -33.44 -71.93 -7.67
C PRO A 981 -32.66 -72.32 -8.93
N THR A 982 -31.64 -73.14 -8.75
CA THR A 982 -30.70 -73.55 -9.81
C THR A 982 -31.05 -74.89 -10.46
N LYS A 983 -32.07 -75.60 -9.97
CA LYS A 983 -32.47 -76.92 -10.47
C LYS A 983 -33.73 -76.82 -11.33
N PRO A 984 -33.61 -76.68 -12.67
CA PRO A 984 -34.76 -76.71 -13.56
C PRO A 984 -35.25 -78.16 -13.78
N CYS A 985 -36.56 -78.35 -13.85
CA CYS A 985 -37.11 -79.60 -14.37
C CYS A 985 -36.83 -79.69 -15.88
N LYS A 986 -36.31 -80.84 -16.33
CA LYS A 986 -36.04 -81.07 -17.77
C LYS A 986 -37.30 -81.00 -18.65
N THR A 987 -38.46 -81.33 -18.09
CA THR A 987 -39.73 -81.35 -18.84
C THR A 987 -40.43 -80.00 -18.83
N CYS A 988 -40.76 -79.45 -17.64
CA CYS A 988 -41.57 -78.23 -17.53
C CYS A 988 -40.75 -76.95 -17.33
N ARG A 989 -39.43 -77.04 -17.26
CA ARG A 989 -38.45 -75.94 -17.09
C ARG A 989 -38.56 -75.10 -15.82
N ASN A 990 -39.63 -75.24 -15.03
CA ASN A 990 -39.75 -74.65 -13.70
C ASN A 990 -38.51 -74.94 -12.85
N LYS A 991 -38.03 -73.90 -12.16
CA LYS A 991 -36.83 -73.96 -11.33
C LYS A 991 -37.16 -74.23 -9.87
N PHE A 992 -36.24 -74.92 -9.19
CA PHE A 992 -36.36 -75.27 -7.78
C PHE A 992 -35.06 -75.02 -7.03
N HIS A 993 -35.16 -74.65 -5.74
CA HIS A 993 -34.02 -74.72 -4.82
C HIS A 993 -33.65 -76.18 -4.58
N ALA A 994 -32.35 -76.46 -4.41
CA ALA A 994 -31.88 -77.81 -4.13
C ALA A 994 -32.49 -78.37 -2.84
N GLY A 995 -32.60 -77.54 -1.79
CA GLY A 995 -33.24 -77.91 -0.52
C GLY A 995 -34.74 -78.17 -0.63
N CYS A 996 -35.48 -77.31 -1.34
CA CYS A 996 -36.92 -77.50 -1.58
C CYS A 996 -37.21 -78.78 -2.37
N LEU A 997 -36.41 -79.04 -3.42
CA LEU A 997 -36.54 -80.24 -4.24
C LEU A 997 -36.16 -81.51 -3.46
N PHE A 998 -35.07 -81.47 -2.69
CA PHE A 998 -34.65 -82.59 -1.83
C PHE A 998 -35.69 -82.91 -0.77
N LYS A 999 -36.19 -81.89 -0.06
CA LYS A 999 -37.27 -82.05 0.92
C LYS A 999 -38.52 -82.64 0.26
N TRP A 1000 -38.92 -82.13 -0.91
CA TRP A 1000 -40.05 -82.68 -1.65
C TRP A 1000 -39.87 -84.17 -1.96
N VAL A 1001 -38.72 -84.57 -2.52
CA VAL A 1001 -38.44 -85.97 -2.85
C VAL A 1001 -38.42 -86.85 -1.60
N SER A 1002 -37.80 -86.37 -0.52
CA SER A 1002 -37.73 -87.12 0.75
C SER A 1002 -39.08 -87.27 1.46
N THR A 1003 -39.99 -86.30 1.31
CA THR A 1003 -41.30 -86.31 2.00
C THR A 1003 -42.40 -86.97 1.17
N SER A 1004 -42.32 -86.91 -0.17
CA SER A 1004 -43.33 -87.47 -1.08
C SER A 1004 -43.10 -88.94 -1.45
N GLY A 1005 -41.91 -89.48 -1.16
CA GLY A 1005 -41.55 -90.88 -1.45
C GLY A 1005 -41.36 -91.20 -2.93
N ALA A 1006 -41.44 -90.21 -3.82
CA ALA A 1006 -41.24 -90.36 -5.26
C ALA A 1006 -40.30 -89.26 -5.79
N SER A 1007 -39.32 -89.63 -6.60
CA SER A 1007 -38.39 -88.71 -7.27
C SER A 1007 -39.01 -88.07 -8.52
N THR A 1008 -40.17 -87.41 -8.34
CA THR A 1008 -40.95 -86.78 -9.42
C THR A 1008 -41.15 -85.29 -9.18
N CYS A 1009 -41.25 -84.54 -10.28
CA CYS A 1009 -41.39 -83.08 -10.27
C CYS A 1009 -42.72 -82.68 -9.64
N PRO A 1010 -42.75 -81.76 -8.66
CA PRO A 1010 -44.00 -81.30 -8.04
C PRO A 1010 -45.00 -80.71 -9.06
N MET A 1011 -44.49 -80.10 -10.13
CA MET A 1011 -45.30 -79.36 -11.10
C MET A 1011 -45.84 -80.23 -12.23
N CYS A 1012 -45.00 -81.09 -12.82
CA CYS A 1012 -45.37 -81.89 -14.00
C CYS A 1012 -45.34 -83.41 -13.77
N ARG A 1013 -45.00 -83.86 -12.55
CA ARG A 1013 -44.91 -85.27 -12.14
C ARG A 1013 -43.95 -86.16 -12.98
N SER A 1014 -43.15 -85.56 -13.86
CA SER A 1014 -42.06 -86.26 -14.56
C SER A 1014 -40.93 -86.62 -13.60
N ILE A 1015 -40.21 -87.71 -13.86
CA ILE A 1015 -39.04 -88.11 -13.07
C ILE A 1015 -37.98 -87.00 -13.13
N LEU A 1016 -37.48 -86.57 -11.96
CA LEU A 1016 -36.56 -85.43 -11.79
C LEU A 1016 -35.12 -85.71 -12.19
#